data_AF-A0A428TF82-F1
#
_entry.id   AF-A0A428TF82-F1
#
_cell.length_a   1.000
_cell.length_b   1.000
_cell.length_c   1.000
_cell.angle_alpha   90.00
_cell.angle_beta   90.00
_cell.angle_gamma   90.00
#
_symmetry.space_group_name_H-M   'P 1'
#
loop_
_entity.id
_entity.type
_entity.pdbx_description
1 polymer ?
#
loop_
_entity_poly.entity_id
_entity_poly.type
_entity_poly.pdbx_seq_one_letter_code
_entity_poly.pdbx_strand_id
1 'polypeptide(L)'
;MAYVAPIHRATSIRHAIRANVLDSDIDDLVVAKANRLEIWRLSEEGMECLQTKLIHGTISMLQRLRPKGSETDLLFIGTDRLQYFNLAWNPETKQLDTIERVIEDLSEPYMRHSQSQNKCLVDPTARFLAMHLWEGVLNVFRLPTRKGSTNKLEVLDQVRLTELFMKASTFIHSRTGHPTIAFLYKSQMEQEEARLAIYRLTHDDKGGVVSKFDPHKDRELDVVIPDPYASMLIPVPLDEEKRYHVRNTEGAKAHLGGLLIVGETLLTYYDGLTHRSVSSTLKDPRIFVAWAEYDGTHYFLADDYGRLDTLTIETSVEATGVVVTGMTLVPMKVGESPALTSRASSLVYMGNNTLFVASHHGDSQLYQIDPETNTMLLIKSLSNNAPILDFSIMDMGNREGDAQAGNAFSSGQSRIVAGCGAYQDGSLRSIRSGVGLEERGILDELDGTRGLFTLRSYNSDLVDTLVVSSITETRILSFDTDGGIEEVYSFQGMEQDTETLLASNLPNGQLLQITPKSVVLLDPESGVSVSRWDVPTGKTITRASANTKWALLSVDGTCLVSLNLLQNLAVNIQQTQAEPGSQQPDQISCIHAARDPPDIGVVGRWSSGRISLIDMATFQPLHGESMRQTDDSATVPRDIALVQLHPPEISGPTLLVAMEDGTVVTFNVSIKEIVECVVRAELPDAGGNLTERFIVGTSFINDGQVQEANGTLGRILVLGVDEHRQVYQIVSHNLKGPCRCLGIMDDYIVAGLSKTVVVYNYSQDTSSSGSLEKLASYRPAALPVDLDISGNMIGVGDLMQSLSLVEFIPAQDGRKAKLEERARHYEPIWTTSLCHLDEERWLEADSQGNLIVLQRNVDAPTEQDRSRLEVTSEIGIGEQINRIRKLHVPAGDNTIVHPRAFLASAEGSLYLYGDIAPQYQDLLMTFQSKMEEYIHAPGNIEFKLWRSFRNENRESDGPYRFIDGEMVERFLDMDEGKQELVCEGLGPSVEDMRNLIEELRRLH
;
A
#
# COMPACT_ATOMS: atom_id res chain seq x y z
N MET A 1 -6.53 -33.15 -6.51
CA MET A 1 -7.24 -32.15 -7.34
C MET A 1 -7.58 -31.00 -6.44
N ALA A 2 -7.42 -29.76 -6.91
CA ALA A 2 -7.45 -28.59 -6.05
C ALA A 2 -8.70 -27.73 -6.28
N TYR A 3 -9.09 -26.99 -5.24
CA TYR A 3 -10.15 -25.99 -5.22
C TYR A 3 -9.54 -24.65 -4.81
N VAL A 4 -9.91 -23.57 -5.50
CA VAL A 4 -9.52 -22.21 -5.12
C VAL A 4 -10.72 -21.27 -5.18
N ALA A 5 -10.91 -20.45 -4.14
CA ALA A 5 -12.01 -19.47 -4.09
C ALA A 5 -11.58 -18.16 -3.42
N PRO A 6 -12.06 -16.99 -3.90
CA PRO A 6 -11.78 -15.70 -3.26
C PRO A 6 -12.63 -15.51 -1.98
N ILE A 7 -11.97 -15.42 -0.83
CA ILE A 7 -12.57 -15.05 0.47
C ILE A 7 -12.83 -13.54 0.49
N HIS A 8 -11.81 -12.79 0.09
CA HIS A 8 -11.88 -11.35 -0.02
C HIS A 8 -11.48 -10.96 -1.44
N ARG A 9 -12.26 -10.09 -2.04
CA ARG A 9 -12.12 -9.64 -3.41
C ARG A 9 -11.09 -8.50 -3.53
N ALA A 10 -10.51 -8.33 -4.71
CA ALA A 10 -9.60 -7.23 -5.01
C ALA A 10 -10.22 -5.87 -4.67
N THR A 11 -9.47 -5.03 -3.98
CA THR A 11 -9.88 -3.68 -3.57
C THR A 11 -9.07 -2.58 -4.24
N SER A 12 -7.92 -2.94 -4.80
CA SER A 12 -7.05 -2.05 -5.56
C SER A 12 -7.79 -1.41 -6.73
N ILE A 13 -7.62 -0.10 -6.92
CA ILE A 13 -8.10 0.62 -8.08
C ILE A 13 -6.89 1.15 -8.86
N ARG A 14 -6.64 0.58 -10.04
CA ARG A 14 -5.58 1.03 -10.97
C ARG A 14 -6.10 1.93 -12.08
N HIS A 15 -7.33 1.70 -12.53
CA HIS A 15 -7.94 2.47 -13.61
C HIS A 15 -9.32 2.95 -13.17
N ALA A 16 -9.56 4.24 -13.34
CA ALA A 16 -10.85 4.88 -13.12
C ALA A 16 -11.06 5.90 -14.24
N ILE A 17 -12.30 6.02 -14.72
CA ILE A 17 -12.69 7.01 -15.72
C ILE A 17 -14.07 7.57 -15.41
N ARG A 18 -14.31 8.80 -15.86
CA ARG A 18 -15.65 9.42 -15.91
C ARG A 18 -16.27 9.12 -17.28
N ALA A 19 -17.50 8.60 -17.31
CA ALA A 19 -18.20 8.31 -18.55
C ALA A 19 -19.74 8.37 -18.39
N ASN A 20 -20.44 8.71 -19.47
CA ASN A 20 -21.91 8.70 -19.53
C ASN A 20 -22.40 7.34 -20.04
N VAL A 21 -22.44 6.33 -19.16
CA VAL A 21 -22.68 4.94 -19.57
C VAL A 21 -24.16 4.57 -19.45
N LEU A 22 -24.75 4.79 -18.27
CA LEU A 22 -26.12 4.34 -17.97
C LEU A 22 -27.16 5.34 -18.47
N ASP A 23 -26.81 6.63 -18.44
CA ASP A 23 -27.63 7.77 -18.83
C ASP A 23 -26.77 8.77 -19.62
N SER A 24 -27.36 9.48 -20.58
CA SER A 24 -26.65 10.48 -21.39
C SER A 24 -26.33 11.75 -20.60
N ASP A 25 -27.16 12.06 -19.61
CA ASP A 25 -27.13 13.35 -18.91
C ASP A 25 -26.39 13.28 -17.57
N ILE A 26 -26.07 12.07 -17.09
CA ILE A 26 -25.45 11.83 -15.78
C ILE A 26 -24.06 11.25 -15.99
N ASP A 27 -23.09 11.79 -15.28
CA ASP A 27 -21.73 11.26 -15.24
C ASP A 27 -21.61 10.15 -14.20
N ASP A 28 -21.18 8.98 -14.66
CA ASP A 28 -20.88 7.83 -13.81
C ASP A 28 -19.37 7.65 -13.67
N LEU A 29 -18.94 7.22 -12.48
CA LEU A 29 -17.56 6.84 -12.19
C LEU A 29 -17.40 5.35 -12.49
N VAL A 30 -16.59 5.01 -13.49
CA VAL A 30 -16.30 3.61 -13.84
C VAL A 30 -14.94 3.23 -13.29
N VAL A 31 -14.90 2.16 -12.52
CA VAL A 31 -13.74 1.71 -11.75
C VAL A 31 -13.39 0.28 -12.13
N ALA A 32 -12.11 0.01 -12.39
CA ALA A 32 -11.58 -1.34 -12.58
C ALA A 32 -10.82 -1.82 -11.34
N LYS A 33 -11.28 -2.94 -10.76
CA LYS A 33 -10.66 -3.65 -9.63
C LYS A 33 -10.23 -5.04 -10.07
N ALA A 34 -8.98 -5.17 -10.53
CA ALA A 34 -8.43 -6.38 -11.14
C ALA A 34 -9.34 -6.93 -12.27
N ASN A 35 -10.13 -7.97 -12.00
CA ASN A 35 -11.04 -8.60 -12.96
C ASN A 35 -12.50 -8.11 -12.87
N ARG A 36 -12.79 -7.09 -12.05
CA ARG A 36 -14.14 -6.54 -11.88
C ARG A 36 -14.25 -5.11 -12.38
N LEU A 37 -15.33 -4.84 -13.09
CA LEU A 37 -15.76 -3.52 -13.49
C LEU A 37 -16.92 -3.09 -12.60
N GLU A 38 -16.76 -1.96 -11.91
CA GLU A 38 -17.78 -1.35 -11.07
C GLU A 38 -18.19 0.01 -11.64
N ILE A 39 -19.49 0.29 -11.66
CA ILE A 39 -20.05 1.59 -12.06
C ILE A 39 -20.67 2.22 -10.83
N TRP A 40 -20.13 3.36 -10.43
CA TRP A 40 -20.52 4.13 -9.27
C TRP A 40 -21.19 5.42 -9.70
N ARG A 41 -22.22 5.84 -8.97
CA ARG A 41 -22.87 7.13 -9.13
C ARG A 41 -22.70 7.96 -7.87
N LEU A 42 -22.42 9.24 -8.07
CA LEU A 42 -22.33 10.21 -7.01
C LEU A 42 -23.73 10.82 -6.80
N SER A 43 -24.18 10.84 -5.55
CA SER A 43 -25.41 11.48 -5.08
C SER A 43 -25.08 12.49 -3.98
N GLU A 44 -26.03 13.34 -3.60
CA GLU A 44 -25.84 14.30 -2.49
C GLU A 44 -25.56 13.59 -1.16
N GLU A 45 -26.07 12.36 -0.97
CA GLU A 45 -25.87 11.54 0.22
C GLU A 45 -24.58 10.69 0.17
N GLY A 46 -23.85 10.70 -0.96
CA GLY A 46 -22.55 10.03 -1.08
C GLY A 46 -22.33 9.34 -2.42
N MET A 47 -21.82 8.11 -2.38
CA MET A 47 -21.46 7.35 -3.59
C MET A 47 -22.02 5.93 -3.51
N GLU A 48 -22.79 5.54 -4.52
CA GLU A 48 -23.53 4.27 -4.62
C GLU A 48 -23.01 3.44 -5.80
N CYS A 49 -22.82 2.13 -5.57
CA CYS A 49 -22.42 1.20 -6.63
C CYS A 49 -23.68 0.69 -7.34
N LEU A 50 -23.83 1.05 -8.62
CA LEU A 50 -25.01 0.70 -9.41
C LEU A 50 -24.88 -0.66 -10.10
N GLN A 51 -23.68 -1.00 -10.56
CA GLN A 51 -23.41 -2.24 -11.28
C GLN A 51 -22.03 -2.77 -10.92
N THR A 52 -21.92 -4.09 -10.79
CA THR A 52 -20.65 -4.81 -10.73
C THR A 52 -20.70 -5.96 -11.74
N LYS A 53 -19.70 -6.02 -12.63
CA LYS A 53 -19.56 -7.09 -13.62
C LYS A 53 -18.18 -7.72 -13.53
N LEU A 54 -18.13 -9.04 -13.56
CA LEU A 54 -16.88 -9.79 -13.69
C LEU A 54 -16.49 -9.86 -15.17
N ILE A 55 -15.22 -9.65 -15.44
CA ILE A 55 -14.59 -9.87 -16.74
C ILE A 55 -13.65 -11.07 -16.59
N HIS A 56 -13.68 -11.97 -17.57
CA HIS A 56 -12.77 -13.12 -17.61
C HIS A 56 -11.37 -12.67 -18.08
N GLY A 57 -10.68 -11.91 -17.23
CA GLY A 57 -9.35 -11.37 -17.48
C GLY A 57 -9.04 -10.20 -16.54
N THR A 58 -7.76 -9.92 -16.32
CA THR A 58 -7.35 -8.77 -15.50
C THR A 58 -7.38 -7.51 -16.36
N ILE A 59 -8.17 -6.52 -15.96
CA ILE A 59 -8.36 -5.27 -16.72
C ILE A 59 -7.07 -4.45 -16.62
N SER A 60 -6.37 -4.32 -17.74
CA SER A 60 -5.12 -3.55 -17.85
C SER A 60 -5.32 -2.20 -18.53
N MET A 61 -6.44 -2.03 -19.23
CA MET A 61 -6.79 -0.83 -19.99
C MET A 61 -8.29 -0.57 -19.90
N LEU A 62 -8.66 0.65 -19.54
CA LEU A 62 -10.04 1.12 -19.48
C LEU A 62 -10.12 2.51 -20.11
N GLN A 63 -10.95 2.66 -21.13
CA GLN A 63 -11.12 3.92 -21.84
C GLN A 63 -12.58 4.13 -22.27
N ARG A 64 -12.97 5.40 -22.48
CA ARG A 64 -14.28 5.74 -23.03
C ARG A 64 -14.19 6.06 -24.52
N LEU A 65 -15.16 5.61 -25.30
CA LEU A 65 -15.32 5.93 -26.72
C LEU A 65 -16.73 6.46 -26.99
N ARG A 66 -16.88 7.39 -27.93
CA ARG A 66 -18.20 7.96 -28.29
C ARG A 66 -18.49 7.77 -29.78
N PRO A 67 -19.39 6.84 -30.15
CA PRO A 67 -19.83 6.66 -31.52
C PRO A 67 -20.50 7.91 -32.08
N LYS A 68 -20.37 8.14 -33.39
CA LYS A 68 -20.99 9.29 -34.03
C LYS A 68 -22.52 9.19 -33.99
N GLY A 69 -23.15 10.07 -33.23
CA GLY A 69 -24.61 10.15 -33.08
C GLY A 69 -25.17 9.30 -31.94
N SER A 70 -24.31 8.70 -31.11
CA SER A 70 -24.71 8.13 -29.81
C SER A 70 -24.68 9.23 -28.75
N GLU A 71 -25.65 9.20 -27.85
CA GLU A 71 -25.71 10.09 -26.67
C GLU A 71 -24.98 9.47 -25.46
N THR A 72 -24.89 8.14 -25.41
CA THR A 72 -24.14 7.41 -24.38
C THR A 72 -22.75 6.99 -24.87
N ASP A 73 -21.84 6.83 -23.91
CA ASP A 73 -20.47 6.37 -24.10
C ASP A 73 -20.38 4.84 -24.17
N LEU A 74 -19.41 4.36 -24.94
CA LEU A 74 -18.95 2.97 -24.94
C LEU A 74 -17.74 2.82 -24.04
N LEU A 75 -17.67 1.69 -23.35
CA LEU A 75 -16.52 1.32 -22.54
C LEU A 75 -15.62 0.38 -23.33
N PHE A 76 -14.40 0.84 -23.62
CA PHE A 76 -13.34 0.02 -24.17
C PHE A 76 -12.57 -0.65 -23.02
N ILE A 77 -12.45 -1.98 -23.07
CA ILE A 77 -11.72 -2.77 -22.09
C ILE A 77 -10.64 -3.56 -22.80
N GLY A 78 -9.44 -3.50 -22.23
CA GLY A 78 -8.34 -4.38 -22.59
C GLY A 78 -7.85 -5.18 -21.40
N THR A 79 -7.62 -6.48 -21.61
CA THR A 79 -7.09 -7.38 -20.59
C THR A 79 -5.56 -7.44 -20.63
N ASP A 80 -4.96 -8.00 -19.58
CA ASP A 80 -3.56 -8.39 -19.53
C ASP A 80 -3.16 -9.39 -20.62
N ARG A 81 -4.10 -10.25 -21.05
CA ARG A 81 -3.92 -11.19 -22.16
C ARG A 81 -4.04 -10.57 -23.56
N LEU A 82 -4.12 -9.24 -23.66
CA LEU A 82 -4.21 -8.51 -24.94
C LEU A 82 -5.50 -8.82 -25.73
N GLN A 83 -6.58 -9.06 -25.00
CA GLN A 83 -7.93 -9.21 -25.55
C GLN A 83 -8.70 -7.91 -25.38
N TYR A 84 -9.33 -7.44 -26.46
CA TYR A 84 -10.02 -6.16 -26.49
C TYR A 84 -11.48 -6.32 -26.89
N PHE A 85 -12.35 -5.57 -26.23
CA PHE A 85 -13.77 -5.52 -26.57
C PHE A 85 -14.42 -4.22 -26.09
N ASN A 86 -15.56 -3.90 -26.69
CA ASN A 86 -16.39 -2.76 -26.32
C ASN A 86 -17.67 -3.23 -25.62
N LEU A 87 -18.01 -2.56 -24.52
CA LEU A 87 -19.27 -2.72 -23.81
C LEU A 87 -20.18 -1.51 -24.04
N ALA A 88 -21.45 -1.79 -24.28
CA ALA A 88 -22.53 -0.81 -24.31
C ALA A 88 -23.56 -1.14 -23.23
N TRP A 89 -24.15 -0.11 -22.64
CA TRP A 89 -25.32 -0.30 -21.82
C TRP A 89 -26.56 -0.55 -22.67
N ASN A 90 -27.31 -1.60 -22.34
CA ASN A 90 -28.60 -1.87 -22.93
C ASN A 90 -29.72 -1.51 -21.93
N PRO A 91 -30.52 -0.45 -22.20
CA PRO A 91 -31.55 0.00 -21.27
C PRO A 91 -32.74 -0.97 -21.14
N GLU A 92 -32.98 -1.83 -22.14
CA GLU A 92 -34.10 -2.79 -22.11
C GLU A 92 -33.77 -3.98 -21.18
N THR A 93 -32.56 -4.52 -21.28
CA THR A 93 -32.10 -5.65 -20.46
C THR A 93 -31.53 -5.19 -19.12
N LYS A 94 -31.21 -3.90 -18.98
CA LYS A 94 -30.46 -3.33 -17.85
C LYS A 94 -29.14 -4.07 -17.60
N GLN A 95 -28.46 -4.44 -18.67
CA GLN A 95 -27.17 -5.13 -18.63
C GLN A 95 -26.16 -4.46 -19.57
N LEU A 96 -24.87 -4.71 -19.30
CA LEU A 96 -23.79 -4.32 -20.19
C LEU A 96 -23.63 -5.41 -21.26
N ASP A 97 -23.99 -5.07 -22.49
CA ASP A 97 -23.89 -5.96 -23.63
C ASP A 97 -22.54 -5.77 -24.33
N THR A 98 -21.99 -6.88 -24.81
CA THR A 98 -20.76 -6.85 -25.61
C THR A 98 -21.11 -6.62 -27.07
N ILE A 99 -20.57 -5.56 -27.66
CA ILE A 99 -20.91 -5.16 -29.03
C ILE A 99 -20.16 -6.02 -30.06
N GLU A 100 -18.94 -6.44 -29.73
CA GLU A 100 -18.02 -7.08 -30.67
C GLU A 100 -17.55 -8.44 -30.20
N ARG A 101 -17.14 -9.27 -31.17
CA ARG A 101 -16.29 -10.42 -30.87
C ARG A 101 -14.93 -9.88 -30.43
N VAL A 102 -14.34 -10.50 -29.41
CA VAL A 102 -13.00 -10.18 -28.90
C VAL A 102 -12.03 -9.98 -30.07
N ILE A 103 -11.36 -8.84 -30.06
CA ILE A 103 -10.21 -8.58 -30.93
C ILE A 103 -8.98 -9.06 -30.17
N GLU A 104 -8.29 -10.04 -30.70
CA GLU A 104 -7.05 -10.57 -30.13
C GLU A 104 -5.86 -9.96 -30.86
N ASP A 105 -4.92 -9.42 -30.09
CA ASP A 105 -3.66 -8.94 -30.66
C ASP A 105 -2.72 -10.12 -30.90
N LEU A 106 -2.57 -10.51 -32.17
CA LEU A 106 -1.66 -11.58 -32.60
C LEU A 106 -0.22 -11.08 -32.80
N SER A 107 0.11 -9.86 -32.35
CA SER A 107 1.47 -9.32 -32.45
C SER A 107 2.50 -10.23 -31.77
N GLU A 108 3.68 -10.33 -32.40
CA GLU A 108 4.63 -11.42 -32.17
C GLU A 108 4.95 -11.63 -30.67
N PRO A 109 4.82 -12.86 -30.13
CA PRO A 109 5.00 -13.15 -28.70
C PRO A 109 6.41 -12.86 -28.16
N TYR A 110 7.36 -12.54 -29.04
CA TYR A 110 8.75 -12.23 -28.71
C TYR A 110 9.06 -10.72 -28.63
N MET A 111 8.05 -9.86 -28.81
CA MET A 111 8.22 -8.42 -28.69
C MET A 111 8.32 -8.00 -27.22
N ARG A 112 9.08 -6.93 -26.97
CA ARG A 112 9.22 -6.38 -25.61
C ARG A 112 8.05 -5.45 -25.30
N HIS A 113 7.50 -5.59 -24.10
CA HIS A 113 6.47 -4.69 -23.61
C HIS A 113 6.98 -3.25 -23.54
N SER A 114 6.12 -2.32 -23.96
CA SER A 114 6.35 -0.89 -23.81
C SER A 114 6.41 -0.52 -22.33
N GLN A 115 7.40 0.31 -21.96
CA GLN A 115 7.51 0.89 -20.61
C GLN A 115 6.68 2.17 -20.44
N SER A 116 5.86 2.53 -21.43
CA SER A 116 5.05 3.74 -21.36
C SER A 116 4.00 3.66 -20.26
N GLN A 117 3.77 4.80 -19.61
CA GLN A 117 2.64 4.96 -18.68
C GLN A 117 1.28 4.77 -19.37
N ASN A 118 1.16 5.18 -20.64
CA ASN A 118 -0.10 5.18 -21.38
C ASN A 118 -0.13 4.02 -22.38
N LYS A 119 -0.73 2.89 -21.98
CA LYS A 119 -0.92 1.73 -22.88
C LYS A 119 -1.97 1.96 -23.96
N CYS A 120 -3.02 2.72 -23.64
CA CYS A 120 -4.17 2.95 -24.51
C CYS A 120 -4.59 4.42 -24.48
N LEU A 121 -4.73 5.02 -25.66
CA LEU A 121 -5.04 6.43 -25.86
C LEU A 121 -6.27 6.60 -26.73
N VAL A 122 -7.10 7.57 -26.35
CA VAL A 122 -8.29 7.97 -27.09
C VAL A 122 -8.10 9.39 -27.60
N ASP A 123 -8.41 9.62 -28.87
CA ASP A 123 -8.46 10.96 -29.45
C ASP A 123 -9.56 11.82 -28.79
N PRO A 124 -9.41 13.15 -28.65
CA PRO A 124 -10.46 14.01 -28.07
C PRO A 124 -11.85 13.87 -28.70
N THR A 125 -11.95 13.46 -29.97
CA THR A 125 -13.27 13.17 -30.58
C THR A 125 -13.87 11.83 -30.16
N ALA A 126 -13.16 11.05 -29.35
CA ALA A 126 -13.49 9.72 -28.84
C ALA A 126 -13.78 8.66 -29.92
N ARG A 127 -13.18 8.81 -31.10
CA ARG A 127 -13.39 7.94 -32.29
C ARG A 127 -12.17 7.17 -32.74
N PHE A 128 -10.98 7.68 -32.45
CA PHE A 128 -9.72 7.02 -32.77
C PHE A 128 -9.10 6.52 -31.48
N LEU A 129 -8.53 5.33 -31.56
CA LEU A 129 -7.87 4.66 -30.45
C LEU A 129 -6.47 4.27 -30.92
N ALA A 130 -5.46 4.57 -30.11
CA ALA A 130 -4.09 4.19 -30.35
C ALA A 130 -3.57 3.38 -29.15
N MET A 131 -2.93 2.24 -29.39
CA MET A 131 -2.36 1.40 -28.35
C MET A 131 -0.86 1.25 -28.53
N HIS A 132 -0.13 1.42 -27.42
CA HIS A 132 1.33 1.33 -27.33
C HIS A 132 1.72 0.19 -26.39
N LEU A 133 1.53 -1.04 -26.84
CA LEU A 133 1.71 -2.23 -26.01
C LEU A 133 3.14 -2.77 -26.09
N TRP A 134 3.78 -2.59 -27.25
CA TRP A 134 5.11 -3.10 -27.55
C TRP A 134 6.04 -1.97 -27.92
N GLU A 135 7.33 -2.13 -27.61
CA GLU A 135 8.36 -1.19 -28.01
C GLU A 135 8.41 -1.05 -29.55
N GLY A 136 8.32 0.19 -30.03
CA GLY A 136 8.40 0.48 -31.46
C GLY A 136 7.17 0.06 -32.30
N VAL A 137 6.03 -0.30 -31.68
CA VAL A 137 4.80 -0.64 -32.41
C VAL A 137 3.60 0.14 -31.87
N LEU A 138 2.80 0.66 -32.80
CA LEU A 138 1.57 1.36 -32.53
C LEU A 138 0.41 0.70 -33.29
N ASN A 139 -0.58 0.22 -32.54
CA ASN A 139 -1.82 -0.30 -33.12
C ASN A 139 -2.85 0.82 -33.15
N VAL A 140 -3.43 1.08 -34.34
CA VAL A 140 -4.40 2.16 -34.52
C VAL A 140 -5.75 1.58 -34.90
N PHE A 141 -6.78 2.01 -34.18
CA PHE A 141 -8.16 1.58 -34.36
C PHE A 141 -9.07 2.80 -34.53
N ARG A 142 -10.23 2.56 -35.15
CA ARG A 142 -11.22 3.60 -35.43
C ARG A 142 -12.64 3.09 -35.30
N LEU A 143 -13.52 3.95 -34.79
CA LEU A 143 -14.96 3.80 -34.90
C LEU A 143 -15.46 4.28 -36.29
N PRO A 144 -16.12 3.42 -37.08
CA PRO A 144 -16.59 3.77 -38.40
C PRO A 144 -17.77 4.74 -38.33
N THR A 145 -17.88 5.59 -39.34
CA THR A 145 -18.95 6.60 -39.43
C THR A 145 -20.14 6.18 -40.30
N ARG A 146 -20.12 4.96 -40.86
CA ARG A 146 -21.20 4.43 -41.71
C ARG A 146 -22.35 3.89 -40.86
N LYS A 147 -23.59 4.21 -41.25
CA LYS A 147 -24.81 3.74 -40.57
C LYS A 147 -24.85 2.20 -40.52
N GLY A 148 -25.08 1.64 -39.33
CA GLY A 148 -25.28 0.20 -39.10
C GLY A 148 -24.15 -0.53 -38.35
N SER A 149 -22.95 0.07 -38.23
CA SER A 149 -21.80 -0.55 -37.53
C SER A 149 -20.99 0.47 -36.70
N THR A 150 -21.60 1.59 -36.28
CA THR A 150 -20.90 2.72 -35.64
C THR A 150 -20.25 2.40 -34.30
N ASN A 151 -20.65 1.30 -33.68
CA ASN A 151 -20.22 0.89 -32.35
C ASN A 151 -19.10 -0.17 -32.42
N LYS A 152 -18.76 -0.62 -33.63
CA LYS A 152 -17.77 -1.65 -33.91
C LYS A 152 -16.39 -1.01 -34.10
N LEU A 153 -15.37 -1.42 -33.38
CA LEU A 153 -14.00 -0.96 -33.54
C LEU A 153 -13.35 -1.66 -34.74
N GLU A 154 -12.89 -0.88 -35.71
CA GLU A 154 -12.16 -1.38 -36.87
C GLU A 154 -10.65 -1.18 -36.65
N VAL A 155 -9.88 -2.26 -36.80
CA VAL A 155 -8.41 -2.21 -36.85
C VAL A 155 -8.02 -1.53 -38.16
N LEU A 156 -7.31 -0.40 -38.09
CA LEU A 156 -6.87 0.31 -39.29
C LEU A 156 -5.52 -0.24 -39.77
N ASP A 157 -4.50 -0.18 -38.93
CA ASP A 157 -3.16 -0.66 -39.25
C ASP A 157 -2.30 -0.84 -37.98
N GLN A 158 -1.24 -1.63 -38.10
CA GLN A 158 -0.18 -1.75 -37.10
C GLN A 158 1.08 -1.10 -37.66
N VAL A 159 1.50 0.01 -37.07
CA VAL A 159 2.61 0.82 -37.57
C VAL A 159 3.85 0.67 -36.70
N ARG A 160 5.02 0.61 -37.35
CA ARG A 160 6.32 0.60 -36.67
C ARG A 160 6.80 2.02 -36.42
N LEU A 161 7.15 2.31 -35.18
CA LEU A 161 7.74 3.57 -34.73
C LEU A 161 9.25 3.45 -34.68
N THR A 162 9.93 4.57 -34.92
CA THR A 162 11.39 4.65 -34.74
C THR A 162 11.79 4.92 -33.28
N GLU A 163 10.85 5.46 -32.52
CA GLU A 163 10.92 5.81 -31.11
C GLU A 163 10.65 4.57 -30.26
N LEU A 164 11.71 3.86 -29.87
CA LEU A 164 11.61 2.61 -29.13
C LEU A 164 11.23 2.83 -27.65
N PHE A 165 11.90 3.77 -26.98
CA PHE A 165 11.77 4.00 -25.54
C PHE A 165 10.77 5.12 -25.25
N MET A 166 9.49 4.82 -25.38
CA MET A 166 8.39 5.75 -25.11
C MET A 166 8.24 5.97 -23.60
N LYS A 167 8.23 7.23 -23.16
CA LYS A 167 7.84 7.62 -21.79
C LYS A 167 6.33 7.81 -21.70
N ALA A 168 5.80 8.74 -22.48
CA ALA A 168 4.38 9.07 -22.51
C ALA A 168 3.93 9.45 -23.93
N SER A 169 2.64 9.29 -24.18
CA SER A 169 2.01 9.66 -25.44
C SER A 169 0.63 10.23 -25.18
N THR A 170 0.16 11.13 -26.04
CA THR A 170 -1.20 11.69 -25.95
C THR A 170 -1.68 12.26 -27.29
N PHE A 171 -3.00 12.40 -27.45
CA PHE A 171 -3.59 13.05 -28.61
C PHE A 171 -3.76 14.55 -28.38
N ILE A 172 -3.40 15.35 -29.39
CA ILE A 172 -3.56 16.81 -29.35
C ILE A 172 -4.95 17.16 -29.89
N HIS A 173 -5.62 18.10 -29.22
CA HIS A 173 -6.87 18.69 -29.72
C HIS A 173 -6.63 19.39 -31.06
N SER A 174 -7.28 18.89 -32.11
CA SER A 174 -7.10 19.38 -33.47
C SER A 174 -8.40 19.88 -34.07
N ARG A 175 -8.41 21.15 -34.52
CA ARG A 175 -9.58 21.78 -35.16
C ARG A 175 -9.90 21.17 -36.53
N THR A 176 -8.90 20.63 -37.23
CA THR A 176 -9.08 20.11 -38.59
C THR A 176 -9.87 18.80 -38.61
N GLY A 177 -10.12 18.21 -37.45
CA GLY A 177 -10.73 16.88 -37.32
C GLY A 177 -9.79 15.75 -37.71
N HIS A 178 -8.52 16.07 -37.99
CA HIS A 178 -7.46 15.08 -38.18
C HIS A 178 -6.79 14.80 -36.83
N PRO A 179 -6.79 13.54 -36.37
CA PRO A 179 -6.13 13.17 -35.12
C PRO A 179 -4.62 13.36 -35.24
N THR A 180 -4.03 14.06 -34.27
CA THR A 180 -2.58 14.32 -34.16
C THR A 180 -2.11 13.75 -32.83
N ILE A 181 -1.01 13.01 -32.84
CA ILE A 181 -0.46 12.32 -31.67
C ILE A 181 0.93 12.86 -31.34
N ALA A 182 1.19 13.03 -30.04
CA ALA A 182 2.45 13.45 -29.49
C ALA A 182 3.12 12.31 -28.72
N PHE A 183 4.44 12.20 -28.88
CA PHE A 183 5.29 11.19 -28.26
C PHE A 183 6.40 11.86 -27.45
N LEU A 184 6.50 11.48 -26.18
CA LEU A 184 7.63 11.79 -25.32
C LEU A 184 8.47 10.53 -25.20
N TYR A 185 9.71 10.57 -25.69
CA TYR A 185 10.56 9.37 -25.77
C TYR A 185 12.03 9.67 -25.41
N LYS A 186 12.76 8.59 -25.10
CA LYS A 186 14.23 8.59 -24.93
C LYS A 186 14.90 8.07 -26.19
N SER A 187 16.02 8.68 -26.60
CA SER A 187 16.81 8.17 -27.73
C SER A 187 17.57 6.88 -27.39
N GLN A 188 18.05 6.78 -26.15
CA GLN A 188 18.87 5.67 -25.65
C GLN A 188 18.39 5.27 -24.25
N MET A 189 18.49 3.98 -23.92
CA MET A 189 18.04 3.46 -22.62
C MET A 189 18.91 3.94 -21.45
N GLU A 190 20.21 4.10 -21.66
CA GLU A 190 21.19 4.43 -20.60
C GLU A 190 21.31 5.94 -20.32
N GLN A 191 20.84 6.78 -21.25
CA GLN A 191 20.91 8.23 -21.11
C GLN A 191 19.53 8.80 -20.78
N GLU A 192 19.44 9.52 -19.65
CA GLU A 192 18.26 10.31 -19.33
C GLU A 192 18.16 11.50 -20.28
N GLU A 193 17.24 11.41 -21.23
CA GLU A 193 16.87 12.46 -22.19
C GLU A 193 15.34 12.45 -22.33
N ALA A 194 14.73 13.60 -22.61
CA ALA A 194 13.33 13.67 -22.98
C ALA A 194 13.20 14.39 -24.33
N ARG A 195 12.60 13.73 -25.31
CA ARG A 195 12.36 14.28 -26.65
C ARG A 195 10.89 14.25 -26.99
N LEU A 196 10.40 15.33 -27.57
CA LEU A 196 9.04 15.44 -28.06
C LEU A 196 9.02 15.28 -29.58
N ALA A 197 8.24 14.30 -30.07
CA ALA A 197 7.88 14.17 -31.47
C ALA A 197 6.36 14.31 -31.66
N ILE A 198 5.93 15.07 -32.68
CA ILE A 198 4.52 15.23 -33.04
C ILE A 198 4.29 14.67 -34.44
N TYR A 199 3.24 13.86 -34.59
CA TYR A 199 2.86 13.21 -35.83
C TYR A 199 1.37 13.36 -36.11
N ARG A 200 1.03 13.50 -37.39
CA ARG A 200 -0.36 13.31 -37.84
C ARG A 200 -0.67 11.81 -37.92
N LEU A 201 -1.73 11.36 -37.23
CA LEU A 201 -2.09 9.93 -37.16
C LEU A 201 -2.53 9.37 -38.52
N THR A 202 -3.25 10.16 -39.32
CA THR A 202 -3.82 9.71 -40.61
C THR A 202 -3.28 10.54 -41.76
N HIS A 203 -2.84 9.89 -42.84
CA HIS A 203 -2.33 10.58 -44.03
C HIS A 203 -3.47 11.16 -44.87
N ASP A 204 -4.65 10.53 -44.85
CA ASP A 204 -5.79 10.93 -45.65
C ASP A 204 -6.78 11.83 -44.87
N ASP A 205 -7.52 12.66 -45.61
CA ASP A 205 -8.50 13.56 -44.98
C ASP A 205 -9.78 12.84 -44.50
N LYS A 206 -10.01 11.60 -44.96
CA LYS A 206 -11.14 10.77 -44.52
C LYS A 206 -10.82 9.94 -43.27
N GLY A 207 -9.55 9.95 -42.83
CA GLY A 207 -9.04 9.23 -41.66
C GLY A 207 -9.10 7.71 -41.80
N GLY A 208 -9.05 7.18 -43.02
CA GLY A 208 -9.10 5.75 -43.32
C GLY A 208 -7.73 5.10 -43.49
N VAL A 209 -6.66 5.89 -43.63
CA VAL A 209 -5.29 5.38 -43.84
C VAL A 209 -4.36 6.00 -42.81
N VAL A 210 -3.74 5.13 -42.01
CA VAL A 210 -2.77 5.53 -40.98
C VAL A 210 -1.50 6.06 -41.66
N SER A 211 -0.89 7.08 -41.06
CA SER A 211 0.42 7.59 -41.48
C SER A 211 1.50 6.52 -41.28
N LYS A 212 2.59 6.57 -42.05
CA LYS A 212 3.70 5.61 -41.90
C LYS A 212 4.68 5.98 -40.78
N PHE A 213 4.49 7.16 -40.16
CA PHE A 213 5.35 7.68 -39.11
C PHE A 213 6.83 7.74 -39.54
N ASP A 214 7.09 8.08 -40.81
CA ASP A 214 8.46 8.28 -41.30
C ASP A 214 9.04 9.57 -40.67
N PRO A 215 10.13 9.50 -39.87
CA PRO A 215 10.71 10.65 -39.19
C PRO A 215 11.06 11.83 -40.09
N HIS A 216 11.36 11.58 -41.36
CA HIS A 216 11.78 12.61 -42.30
C HIS A 216 10.63 13.27 -43.06
N LYS A 217 9.45 12.65 -43.07
CA LYS A 217 8.31 13.10 -43.90
C LYS A 217 7.06 13.41 -43.09
N ASP A 218 6.77 12.57 -42.10
CA ASP A 218 5.51 12.60 -41.36
C ASP A 218 5.64 13.30 -40.00
N ARG A 219 6.88 13.56 -39.55
CA ARG A 219 7.18 14.24 -38.27
C ARG A 219 7.02 15.76 -38.42
N GLU A 220 6.10 16.35 -37.65
CA GLU A 220 5.83 17.79 -37.66
C GLU A 220 6.79 18.57 -36.75
N LEU A 221 7.18 17.97 -35.62
CA LEU A 221 8.07 18.58 -34.63
C LEU A 221 9.01 17.52 -34.03
N ASP A 222 10.27 17.91 -33.77
CA ASP A 222 11.26 17.12 -33.02
C ASP A 222 12.09 18.08 -32.16
N VAL A 223 11.90 18.04 -30.84
CA VAL A 223 12.58 18.95 -29.91
C VAL A 223 13.06 18.20 -28.67
N VAL A 224 14.27 18.52 -28.21
CA VAL A 224 14.79 18.06 -26.92
C VAL A 224 14.22 18.95 -25.82
N ILE A 225 13.60 18.32 -24.82
CA ILE A 225 13.05 19.00 -23.66
C ILE A 225 14.19 19.32 -22.69
N PRO A 226 14.27 20.55 -22.16
CA PRO A 226 15.33 20.93 -21.22
C PRO A 226 15.38 20.10 -19.95
N ASP A 227 14.23 19.62 -19.49
CA ASP A 227 14.11 18.72 -18.34
C ASP A 227 14.19 17.25 -18.81
N PRO A 228 15.28 16.52 -18.49
CA PRO A 228 15.45 15.13 -18.92
C PRO A 228 14.49 14.18 -18.19
N TYR A 229 13.94 14.56 -17.03
CA TYR A 229 13.03 13.74 -16.23
C TYR A 229 11.55 13.99 -16.55
N ALA A 230 11.26 14.78 -17.59
CA ALA A 230 9.89 14.87 -18.11
C ALA A 230 9.30 13.48 -18.36
N SER A 231 8.14 13.24 -17.76
CA SER A 231 7.48 11.92 -17.72
C SER A 231 6.04 11.97 -18.24
N MET A 232 5.38 13.13 -18.23
CA MET A 232 3.95 13.24 -18.47
C MET A 232 3.60 14.26 -19.56
N LEU A 233 2.58 13.91 -20.35
CA LEU A 233 2.02 14.72 -21.43
C LEU A 233 0.53 14.97 -21.20
N ILE A 234 0.12 16.23 -21.13
CA ILE A 234 -1.27 16.65 -20.89
C ILE A 234 -1.77 17.44 -22.10
N PRO A 235 -2.81 16.96 -22.82
CA PRO A 235 -3.37 17.69 -23.94
C PRO A 235 -4.27 18.83 -23.43
N VAL A 236 -4.04 20.04 -23.95
CA VAL A 236 -4.81 21.23 -23.55
C VAL A 236 -5.93 21.47 -24.57
N PRO A 237 -7.19 21.62 -24.15
CA PRO A 237 -8.31 21.85 -25.06
C PRO A 237 -8.19 23.21 -25.76
N LEU A 238 -8.91 23.34 -26.87
CA LEU A 238 -8.99 24.57 -27.66
C LEU A 238 -10.22 25.37 -27.21
N ASP A 239 -10.01 26.63 -26.81
CA ASP A 239 -11.09 27.61 -26.59
C ASP A 239 -11.35 28.38 -27.90
N GLU A 240 -12.58 28.35 -28.43
CA GLU A 240 -12.88 28.90 -29.75
C GLU A 240 -13.24 30.40 -29.70
N GLU A 241 -12.44 31.25 -30.37
CA GLU A 241 -12.91 32.25 -31.35
C GLU A 241 -11.78 32.55 -32.37
N LYS A 242 -11.87 31.95 -33.57
CA LYS A 242 -11.09 32.23 -34.80
C LYS A 242 -9.64 32.73 -34.64
N ARG A 243 -8.68 31.79 -34.57
CA ARG A 243 -7.25 32.08 -34.78
C ARG A 243 -6.92 32.23 -36.28
N TYR A 244 -6.39 33.39 -36.68
CA TYR A 244 -5.89 33.61 -38.03
C TYR A 244 -4.52 32.94 -38.20
N HIS A 245 -4.34 32.20 -39.30
CA HIS A 245 -3.03 31.63 -39.67
C HIS A 245 -2.08 32.80 -39.99
N VAL A 246 -1.20 33.17 -39.06
CA VAL A 246 -0.24 34.25 -39.27
C VAL A 246 0.87 33.71 -40.17
N ARG A 247 0.98 34.22 -41.40
CA ARG A 247 1.99 33.81 -42.40
C ARG A 247 3.45 34.07 -41.98
N ASN A 248 3.69 34.72 -40.85
CA ASN A 248 5.02 35.11 -40.37
C ASN A 248 5.22 34.65 -38.90
N THR A 249 5.98 33.58 -38.70
CA THR A 249 6.12 32.87 -37.41
C THR A 249 7.15 33.48 -36.45
N GLU A 250 7.94 34.46 -36.89
CA GLU A 250 9.04 35.06 -36.11
C GLU A 250 8.60 35.91 -34.91
N GLY A 251 7.31 36.28 -34.81
CA GLY A 251 6.72 36.99 -33.67
C GLY A 251 5.47 36.34 -33.09
N ALA A 252 5.18 35.08 -33.45
CA ALA A 252 4.02 34.36 -32.96
C ALA A 252 4.19 34.00 -31.47
N LYS A 253 3.18 34.30 -30.66
CA LYS A 253 3.09 33.87 -29.27
C LYS A 253 2.38 32.50 -29.18
N ALA A 254 2.62 31.77 -28.10
CA ALA A 254 1.91 30.53 -27.82
C ALA A 254 0.47 30.84 -27.40
N HIS A 255 -0.51 30.30 -28.12
CA HIS A 255 -1.92 30.42 -27.75
C HIS A 255 -2.42 29.12 -27.10
N LEU A 256 -3.57 29.21 -26.42
CA LEU A 256 -4.25 28.06 -25.84
C LEU A 256 -4.65 27.04 -26.92
N GLY A 257 -4.51 25.75 -26.61
CA GLY A 257 -4.74 24.64 -27.54
C GLY A 257 -3.45 24.01 -28.04
N GLY A 258 -2.97 23.02 -27.28
CA GLY A 258 -1.66 22.42 -27.49
C GLY A 258 -1.37 21.31 -26.50
N LEU A 259 -0.15 21.30 -25.98
CA LEU A 259 0.38 20.25 -25.13
C LEU A 259 1.14 20.83 -23.96
N LEU A 260 0.87 20.34 -22.76
CA LEU A 260 1.65 20.62 -21.58
C LEU A 260 2.56 19.41 -21.28
N ILE A 261 3.84 19.69 -21.07
CA ILE A 261 4.86 18.72 -20.70
C ILE A 261 5.24 18.99 -19.25
N VAL A 262 5.04 17.99 -18.41
CA VAL A 262 5.30 18.07 -16.98
C VAL A 262 6.62 17.34 -16.70
N GLY A 263 7.62 18.10 -16.28
CA GLY A 263 8.89 17.60 -15.75
C GLY A 263 8.98 17.75 -14.24
N GLU A 264 10.06 17.19 -13.68
CA GLU A 264 10.29 17.24 -12.24
C GLU A 264 10.68 18.65 -11.77
N THR A 265 11.34 19.43 -12.63
CA THR A 265 11.86 20.77 -12.33
C THR A 265 11.24 21.86 -13.19
N LEU A 266 10.78 21.51 -14.40
CA LEU A 266 10.29 22.46 -15.38
C LEU A 266 8.95 22.02 -15.95
N LEU A 267 7.99 22.95 -15.98
CA LEU A 267 6.76 22.83 -16.75
C LEU A 267 6.96 23.51 -18.10
N THR A 268 6.64 22.84 -19.20
CA THR A 268 6.75 23.43 -20.54
C THR A 268 5.47 23.23 -21.33
N TYR A 269 4.84 24.33 -21.72
CA TYR A 269 3.70 24.36 -22.62
C TYR A 269 4.17 24.51 -24.07
N TYR A 270 3.59 23.75 -25.00
CA TYR A 270 3.78 23.85 -26.45
C TYR A 270 2.44 24.11 -27.13
N ASP A 271 2.38 25.13 -27.98
CA ASP A 271 1.23 25.38 -28.83
C ASP A 271 1.11 24.34 -29.95
N GLY A 272 -0.10 23.82 -30.18
CA GLY A 272 -0.36 22.77 -31.16
C GLY A 272 -0.20 23.23 -32.62
N LEU A 273 -0.28 24.53 -32.91
CA LEU A 273 -0.18 25.06 -34.28
C LEU A 273 1.15 25.76 -34.59
N THR A 274 1.63 26.62 -33.69
CA THR A 274 2.88 27.37 -33.94
C THR A 274 4.11 26.71 -33.33
N HIS A 275 3.92 25.66 -32.52
CA HIS A 275 4.98 24.95 -31.80
C HIS A 275 5.88 25.85 -30.95
N ARG A 276 5.36 27.01 -30.54
CA ARG A 276 6.04 27.91 -29.60
C ARG A 276 5.90 27.38 -28.19
N SER A 277 6.99 27.44 -27.45
CA SER A 277 7.06 26.96 -26.08
C SER A 277 7.04 28.09 -25.06
N VAL A 278 6.37 27.87 -23.94
CA VAL A 278 6.44 28.70 -22.73
C VAL A 278 6.87 27.77 -21.60
N SER A 279 7.92 28.13 -20.87
CA SER A 279 8.43 27.30 -19.77
C SER A 279 8.34 28.05 -18.44
N SER A 280 8.03 27.33 -17.37
CA SER A 280 7.97 27.86 -16.01
C SER A 280 8.66 26.89 -15.06
N THR A 281 9.57 27.41 -14.24
CA THR A 281 10.34 26.62 -13.27
C THR A 281 9.50 26.34 -12.02
N LEU A 282 9.56 25.10 -11.54
CA LEU A 282 8.97 24.72 -10.27
C LEU A 282 9.81 25.25 -9.11
N LYS A 283 9.15 25.63 -8.01
CA LYS A 283 9.84 26.07 -6.77
C LYS A 283 10.54 24.90 -6.09
N ASP A 284 9.83 23.78 -6.00
CA ASP A 284 10.30 22.53 -5.44
C ASP A 284 10.21 21.45 -6.53
N PRO A 285 11.23 20.60 -6.71
CA PRO A 285 11.15 19.48 -7.62
C PRO A 285 10.13 18.45 -7.13
N ARG A 286 9.29 17.93 -8.02
CA ARG A 286 8.22 16.97 -7.69
C ARG A 286 8.10 15.88 -8.75
N ILE A 287 7.75 14.67 -8.32
CA ILE A 287 7.53 13.53 -9.23
C ILE A 287 6.04 13.36 -9.42
N PHE A 288 5.50 13.86 -10.52
CA PHE A 288 4.08 13.74 -10.83
C PHE A 288 3.73 12.38 -11.42
N VAL A 289 2.64 11.78 -10.93
CA VAL A 289 2.19 10.44 -11.32
C VAL A 289 0.86 10.49 -12.05
N ALA A 290 -0.11 11.27 -11.55
CA ALA A 290 -1.45 11.31 -12.11
C ALA A 290 -1.94 12.76 -12.29
N TRP A 291 -2.86 12.96 -13.23
CA TRP A 291 -3.46 14.27 -13.50
C TRP A 291 -4.94 14.16 -13.83
N ALA A 292 -5.68 15.26 -13.62
CA ALA A 292 -7.07 15.41 -14.07
C ALA A 292 -7.33 16.83 -14.57
N GLU A 293 -8.15 16.96 -15.61
CA GLU A 293 -8.61 18.25 -16.14
C GLU A 293 -9.80 18.79 -15.33
N TYR A 294 -9.77 20.08 -14.99
CA TYR A 294 -10.88 20.78 -14.34
C TYR A 294 -11.72 21.60 -15.33
N ASP A 295 -11.10 22.57 -16.02
CA ASP A 295 -11.77 23.51 -16.93
C ASP A 295 -10.97 23.82 -18.22
N GLY A 296 -9.91 23.07 -18.48
CA GLY A 296 -9.00 23.28 -19.62
C GLY A 296 -7.86 24.29 -19.39
N THR A 297 -7.96 25.13 -18.35
CA THR A 297 -6.89 26.04 -17.90
C THR A 297 -6.31 25.65 -16.55
N HIS A 298 -7.12 25.01 -15.71
CA HIS A 298 -6.77 24.44 -14.41
C HIS A 298 -6.71 22.91 -14.50
N TYR A 299 -5.67 22.34 -13.89
CA TYR A 299 -5.44 20.89 -13.83
C TYR A 299 -5.05 20.49 -12.41
N PHE A 300 -5.49 19.32 -11.97
CA PHE A 300 -4.99 18.71 -10.74
C PHE A 300 -3.83 17.79 -11.06
N LEU A 301 -2.74 17.90 -10.32
CA LEU A 301 -1.56 17.05 -10.42
C LEU A 301 -1.29 16.39 -9.07
N ALA A 302 -1.22 15.06 -9.04
CA ALA A 302 -0.80 14.31 -7.88
C ALA A 302 0.66 13.85 -8.01
N ASP A 303 1.40 13.99 -6.91
CA ASP A 303 2.77 13.49 -6.81
C ASP A 303 2.85 12.06 -6.25
N ASP A 304 4.05 11.49 -6.32
CA ASP A 304 4.32 10.13 -5.83
C ASP A 304 4.22 9.98 -4.30
N TYR A 305 4.29 11.10 -3.58
CA TYR A 305 4.20 11.20 -2.13
C TYR A 305 2.78 11.59 -1.67
N GLY A 306 1.78 11.54 -2.56
CA GLY A 306 0.37 11.81 -2.26
C GLY A 306 0.00 13.28 -2.09
N ARG A 307 0.88 14.23 -2.39
CA ARG A 307 0.51 15.66 -2.45
C ARG A 307 -0.32 15.93 -3.70
N LEU A 308 -1.31 16.81 -3.55
CA LEU A 308 -2.13 17.27 -4.66
C LEU A 308 -1.95 18.76 -4.90
N ASP A 309 -1.69 19.12 -6.14
CA ASP A 309 -1.51 20.50 -6.58
C ASP A 309 -2.51 20.90 -7.66
N THR A 310 -2.91 22.17 -7.65
CA THR A 310 -3.61 22.81 -8.76
C THR A 310 -2.58 23.50 -9.65
N LEU A 311 -2.51 23.10 -10.90
CA LEU A 311 -1.77 23.78 -11.96
C LEU A 311 -2.70 24.74 -12.70
N THR A 312 -2.33 26.02 -12.73
CA THR A 312 -3.01 27.05 -13.52
C THR A 312 -2.16 27.45 -14.71
N ILE A 313 -2.73 27.38 -15.91
CA ILE A 313 -2.17 28.00 -17.11
C ILE A 313 -2.57 29.47 -17.12
N GLU A 314 -1.60 30.37 -16.95
CA GLU A 314 -1.85 31.80 -16.98
C GLU A 314 -2.07 32.26 -18.42
N THR A 315 -3.25 32.82 -18.68
CA THR A 315 -3.62 33.29 -20.00
C THR A 315 -3.91 34.79 -20.03
N SER A 316 -3.47 35.48 -21.09
CA SER A 316 -3.87 36.85 -21.41
C SER A 316 -4.75 36.87 -22.66
N VAL A 317 -5.88 37.57 -22.60
CA VAL A 317 -6.75 37.76 -23.77
C VAL A 317 -6.18 38.90 -24.63
N GLU A 318 -5.68 38.56 -25.81
CA GLU A 318 -5.20 39.52 -26.80
C GLU A 318 -6.10 39.52 -28.05
N ALA A 319 -5.98 40.56 -28.90
CA ALA A 319 -6.73 40.61 -30.16
C ALA A 319 -6.41 39.46 -31.14
N THR A 320 -5.36 38.67 -30.86
CA THR A 320 -4.94 37.50 -31.65
C THR A 320 -5.49 36.17 -31.10
N GLY A 321 -6.18 36.19 -29.96
CA GLY A 321 -6.68 35.03 -29.23
C GLY A 321 -6.17 34.99 -27.77
N VAL A 322 -6.47 33.90 -27.08
CA VAL A 322 -6.00 33.64 -25.71
C VAL A 322 -4.54 33.17 -25.75
N VAL A 323 -3.62 34.00 -25.24
CA VAL A 323 -2.18 33.76 -25.23
C VAL A 323 -1.77 33.19 -23.89
N VAL A 324 -0.93 32.15 -23.88
CA VAL A 324 -0.34 31.59 -22.65
C VAL A 324 0.90 32.40 -22.27
N THR A 325 0.92 32.94 -21.06
CA THR A 325 2.03 33.76 -20.55
C THR A 325 2.95 33.01 -19.59
N GLY A 326 2.40 32.05 -18.85
CA GLY A 326 3.14 31.30 -17.82
C GLY A 326 2.29 30.17 -17.25
N MET A 327 2.88 29.43 -16.32
CA MET A 327 2.22 28.36 -15.59
C MET A 327 2.58 28.48 -14.11
N THR A 328 1.58 28.34 -13.24
CA THR A 328 1.78 28.40 -11.79
C THR A 328 1.19 27.17 -11.12
N LEU A 329 1.95 26.62 -10.18
CA LEU A 329 1.56 25.46 -9.40
C LEU A 329 1.29 25.90 -7.96
N VAL A 330 0.11 25.60 -7.45
CA VAL A 330 -0.33 25.95 -6.09
C VAL A 330 -0.77 24.67 -5.38
N PRO A 331 -0.20 24.34 -4.21
CA PRO A 331 -0.61 23.17 -3.46
C PRO A 331 -2.03 23.34 -2.90
N MET A 332 -2.82 22.29 -3.02
CA MET A 332 -4.13 22.23 -2.36
C MET A 332 -3.96 22.04 -0.86
N LYS A 333 -4.97 22.43 -0.09
CA LYS A 333 -4.98 22.37 1.37
C LYS A 333 -6.16 21.54 1.88
N VAL A 334 -5.90 20.73 2.89
CA VAL A 334 -6.95 20.11 3.72
C VAL A 334 -6.90 20.84 5.06
N GLY A 335 -7.88 21.71 5.31
CA GLY A 335 -7.81 22.66 6.42
C GLY A 335 -6.65 23.65 6.25
N GLU A 336 -5.76 23.74 7.25
CA GLU A 336 -4.59 24.64 7.22
C GLU A 336 -3.31 23.99 6.67
N SER A 337 -3.29 22.66 6.53
CA SER A 337 -2.14 21.88 6.09
C SER A 337 -2.19 21.56 4.59
N PRO A 338 -1.04 21.30 3.92
CA PRO A 338 -1.04 20.81 2.55
C PRO A 338 -1.82 19.49 2.45
N ALA A 339 -2.58 19.34 1.38
CA ALA A 339 -3.39 18.16 1.13
C ALA A 339 -2.50 16.93 0.90
N LEU A 340 -2.41 16.08 1.91
CA LEU A 340 -1.80 14.75 1.81
C LEU A 340 -2.93 13.74 1.56
N THR A 341 -3.01 13.27 0.33
CA THR A 341 -3.95 12.24 -0.14
C THR A 341 -3.25 10.88 -0.20
N SER A 342 -4.01 9.80 -0.36
CA SER A 342 -3.40 8.50 -0.70
C SER A 342 -2.74 8.56 -2.07
N ARG A 343 -1.66 7.78 -2.26
CA ARG A 343 -0.87 7.80 -3.51
C ARG A 343 -1.77 7.49 -4.71
N ALA A 344 -1.95 8.48 -5.59
CA ALA A 344 -2.91 8.40 -6.68
C ALA A 344 -2.38 7.50 -7.82
N SER A 345 -3.13 6.45 -8.14
CA SER A 345 -2.94 5.67 -9.38
C SER A 345 -3.61 6.36 -10.57
N SER A 346 -4.75 7.01 -10.33
CA SER A 346 -5.53 7.75 -11.31
C SER A 346 -6.35 8.84 -10.61
N LEU A 347 -6.48 10.00 -11.27
CA LEU A 347 -7.31 11.10 -10.80
C LEU A 347 -8.50 11.27 -11.76
N VAL A 348 -9.71 11.40 -11.22
CA VAL A 348 -10.92 11.58 -12.01
C VAL A 348 -11.74 12.73 -11.45
N TYR A 349 -11.88 13.80 -12.23
CA TYR A 349 -12.76 14.92 -11.89
C TYR A 349 -14.20 14.62 -12.34
N MET A 350 -15.11 14.48 -11.37
CA MET A 350 -16.50 14.08 -11.62
C MET A 350 -17.44 15.25 -11.96
N GLY A 351 -16.94 16.48 -11.94
CA GLY A 351 -17.79 17.68 -11.99
C GLY A 351 -18.29 18.08 -10.61
N ASN A 352 -19.05 19.18 -10.53
CA ASN A 352 -19.59 19.73 -9.27
C ASN A 352 -18.55 19.90 -8.16
N ASN A 353 -17.32 20.23 -8.54
CA ASN A 353 -16.21 20.37 -7.62
C ASN A 353 -15.94 19.11 -6.80
N THR A 354 -16.14 17.93 -7.40
CA THR A 354 -15.83 16.65 -6.76
C THR A 354 -14.70 15.93 -7.51
N LEU A 355 -13.66 15.54 -6.77
CA LEU A 355 -12.47 14.86 -7.27
C LEU A 355 -12.36 13.47 -6.65
N PHE A 356 -12.25 12.45 -7.49
CA PHE A 356 -11.99 11.08 -7.05
C PHE A 356 -10.50 10.74 -7.23
N VAL A 357 -9.88 10.31 -6.13
CA VAL A 357 -8.50 9.85 -6.06
C VAL A 357 -8.53 8.32 -5.97
N ALA A 358 -8.23 7.66 -7.08
CA ALA A 358 -8.03 6.23 -7.09
C ALA A 358 -6.64 5.90 -6.54
N SER A 359 -6.54 4.90 -5.68
CA SER A 359 -5.26 4.44 -5.15
C SER A 359 -5.13 2.92 -5.23
N HIS A 360 -3.92 2.48 -5.58
CA HIS A 360 -3.51 1.07 -5.51
C HIS A 360 -2.89 0.72 -4.14
N HIS A 361 -2.14 1.66 -3.55
CA HIS A 361 -1.34 1.44 -2.35
C HIS A 361 -2.00 1.89 -1.05
N GLY A 362 -3.10 2.62 -1.14
CA GLY A 362 -3.87 3.13 0.00
C GLY A 362 -5.35 3.13 -0.30
N ASP A 363 -6.14 3.67 0.63
CA ASP A 363 -7.58 3.81 0.45
C ASP A 363 -7.89 4.79 -0.69
N SER A 364 -8.90 4.47 -1.49
CA SER A 364 -9.34 5.39 -2.55
C SER A 364 -10.29 6.43 -1.97
N GLN A 365 -10.11 7.70 -2.31
CA GLN A 365 -10.72 8.82 -1.60
C GLN A 365 -11.55 9.70 -2.53
N LEU A 366 -12.65 10.23 -2.02
CA LEU A 366 -13.50 11.18 -2.71
C LEU A 366 -13.44 12.52 -1.97
N TYR A 367 -13.04 13.57 -2.69
CA TYR A 367 -12.89 14.91 -2.15
C TYR A 367 -13.87 15.89 -2.78
N GLN A 368 -14.44 16.76 -1.95
CA GLN A 368 -15.00 18.03 -2.41
C GLN A 368 -13.89 19.06 -2.47
N ILE A 369 -13.72 19.70 -3.62
CA ILE A 369 -12.70 20.71 -3.86
C ILE A 369 -13.31 22.10 -3.88
N ASP A 370 -12.53 23.10 -3.53
CA ASP A 370 -12.85 24.50 -3.84
C ASP A 370 -11.64 25.12 -4.56
N PRO A 371 -11.73 25.30 -5.89
CA PRO A 371 -10.62 25.80 -6.68
C PRO A 371 -10.27 27.27 -6.40
N GLU A 372 -11.22 28.07 -5.90
CA GLU A 372 -10.94 29.48 -5.58
C GLU A 372 -10.04 29.60 -4.35
N THR A 373 -10.32 28.79 -3.33
CA THR A 373 -9.55 28.76 -2.08
C THR A 373 -8.42 27.72 -2.08
N ASN A 374 -8.36 26.86 -3.10
CA ASN A 374 -7.51 25.66 -3.18
C ASN A 374 -7.67 24.76 -1.94
N THR A 375 -8.89 24.64 -1.42
CA THR A 375 -9.18 23.78 -0.27
C THR A 375 -9.86 22.48 -0.69
N MET A 376 -9.74 21.46 0.15
CA MET A 376 -10.30 20.13 -0.07
C MET A 376 -10.92 19.59 1.22
N LEU A 377 -12.06 18.90 1.07
CA LEU A 377 -12.76 18.21 2.14
C LEU A 377 -12.97 16.75 1.75
N LEU A 378 -12.54 15.81 2.60
CA LEU A 378 -12.76 14.38 2.38
C LEU A 378 -14.24 14.06 2.60
N ILE A 379 -14.92 13.56 1.58
CA ILE A 379 -16.32 13.10 1.66
C ILE A 379 -16.37 11.63 2.07
N LYS A 380 -15.63 10.78 1.35
CA LYS A 380 -15.73 9.32 1.51
C LYS A 380 -14.38 8.65 1.24
N SER A 381 -14.09 7.62 2.00
CA SER A 381 -12.94 6.73 1.79
C SER A 381 -13.42 5.32 1.48
N LEU A 382 -12.82 4.69 0.47
CA LEU A 382 -13.02 3.29 0.10
C LEU A 382 -11.83 2.47 0.59
N SER A 383 -12.11 1.55 1.51
CA SER A 383 -11.09 0.67 2.10
C SER A 383 -10.38 -0.18 1.04
N ASN A 384 -9.05 -0.13 1.03
CA ASN A 384 -8.19 -0.88 0.14
C ASN A 384 -7.11 -1.67 0.88
N ASN A 385 -7.16 -3.00 0.80
CA ASN A 385 -6.17 -3.88 1.43
C ASN A 385 -4.91 -4.09 0.59
N ALA A 386 -4.83 -3.52 -0.62
CA ALA A 386 -3.74 -3.73 -1.54
C ALA A 386 -2.55 -2.78 -1.28
N PRO A 387 -1.31 -3.21 -1.56
CA PRO A 387 -0.89 -4.61 -1.66
C PRO A 387 -0.87 -5.29 -0.29
N ILE A 388 -1.29 -6.56 -0.20
CA ILE A 388 -1.04 -7.37 0.99
C ILE A 388 0.37 -7.95 0.86
N LEU A 389 1.29 -7.48 1.71
CA LEU A 389 2.70 -7.89 1.66
C LEU A 389 2.96 -9.17 2.45
N ASP A 390 2.39 -9.27 3.65
CA ASP A 390 2.42 -10.46 4.49
C ASP A 390 1.15 -10.52 5.35
N PHE A 391 0.79 -11.71 5.81
CA PHE A 391 -0.31 -11.89 6.75
C PHE A 391 -0.04 -13.06 7.70
N SER A 392 -0.68 -12.97 8.86
CA SER A 392 -0.72 -14.03 9.86
C SER A 392 -2.16 -14.33 10.25
N ILE A 393 -2.43 -15.59 10.55
CA ILE A 393 -3.73 -16.08 10.97
C ILE A 393 -3.70 -16.15 12.49
N MET A 394 -4.50 -15.32 13.14
CA MET A 394 -4.66 -15.32 14.59
C MET A 394 -5.93 -16.08 14.95
N ASP A 395 -5.77 -17.24 15.56
CA ASP A 395 -6.86 -17.93 16.25
C ASP A 395 -6.97 -17.34 17.66
N MET A 396 -8.02 -16.56 17.91
CA MET A 396 -8.29 -15.99 19.23
C MET A 396 -9.05 -16.98 20.11
N GLY A 397 -8.56 -18.22 20.19
CA GLY A 397 -8.93 -19.25 21.16
C GLY A 397 -10.39 -19.71 21.12
N ASN A 398 -10.59 -21.01 20.92
CA ASN A 398 -11.79 -21.68 21.40
C ASN A 398 -11.97 -21.39 22.90
N ARG A 399 -13.13 -20.88 23.32
CA ARG A 399 -13.56 -21.06 24.71
C ARG A 399 -13.59 -22.56 24.95
N GLU A 400 -12.85 -23.06 25.95
CA GLU A 400 -12.86 -24.46 26.37
C GLU A 400 -14.32 -24.90 26.61
N GLY A 401 -14.92 -25.59 25.64
CA GLY A 401 -16.33 -25.99 25.67
C GLY A 401 -16.99 -26.17 24.29
N ASP A 402 -16.63 -25.39 23.28
CA ASP A 402 -17.26 -25.44 21.94
C ASP A 402 -16.53 -26.37 20.95
N ALA A 403 -16.28 -27.62 21.36
CA ALA A 403 -15.75 -28.67 20.49
C ALA A 403 -16.83 -29.32 19.59
N GLN A 404 -17.86 -28.56 19.17
CA GLN A 404 -18.81 -29.02 18.16
C GLN A 404 -18.47 -28.42 16.80
N ALA A 405 -17.81 -29.24 15.97
CA ALA A 405 -17.86 -29.36 14.50
C ALA A 405 -18.38 -28.17 13.65
N GLY A 406 -18.03 -26.92 13.99
CA GLY A 406 -18.24 -25.74 13.16
C GLY A 406 -16.94 -25.36 12.46
N ASN A 407 -17.04 -24.87 11.22
CA ASN A 407 -15.88 -24.30 10.50
C ASN A 407 -15.30 -23.14 11.32
N ALA A 408 -14.03 -23.24 11.72
CA ALA A 408 -13.32 -22.28 12.58
C ALA A 408 -13.23 -20.83 12.01
N PHE A 409 -13.58 -20.65 10.72
CA PHE A 409 -13.62 -19.33 10.07
C PHE A 409 -15.02 -18.70 10.09
N SER A 410 -16.09 -19.48 9.87
CA SER A 410 -17.47 -18.97 9.94
C SER A 410 -17.93 -18.61 11.36
N SER A 411 -17.19 -19.01 12.40
CA SER A 411 -17.48 -18.62 13.79
C SER A 411 -17.10 -17.17 14.11
N GLY A 412 -16.41 -16.46 13.21
CA GLY A 412 -15.90 -15.10 13.44
C GLY A 412 -14.74 -15.02 14.45
N GLN A 413 -14.18 -16.17 14.84
CA GLN A 413 -13.12 -16.29 15.85
C GLN A 413 -11.70 -16.20 15.25
N SER A 414 -11.52 -16.70 14.02
CA SER A 414 -10.24 -16.57 13.28
C SER A 414 -10.12 -15.18 12.67
N ARG A 415 -9.03 -14.46 12.98
CA ARG A 415 -8.71 -13.14 12.40
C ARG A 415 -7.49 -13.23 11.51
N ILE A 416 -7.54 -12.61 10.35
CA ILE A 416 -6.38 -12.45 9.48
C ILE A 416 -5.81 -11.06 9.75
N VAL A 417 -4.57 -10.99 10.23
CA VAL A 417 -3.85 -9.72 10.39
C VAL A 417 -2.88 -9.59 9.23
N ALA A 418 -3.11 -8.59 8.38
CA ALA A 418 -2.36 -8.35 7.17
C ALA A 418 -1.60 -7.02 7.22
N GLY A 419 -0.35 -7.03 6.76
CA GLY A 419 0.40 -5.82 6.43
C GLY A 419 0.01 -5.36 5.03
N CYS A 420 -0.74 -4.27 4.96
CA CYS A 420 -1.34 -3.74 3.75
C CYS A 420 -0.74 -2.38 3.39
N GLY A 421 -0.78 -2.04 2.11
CA GLY A 421 -0.38 -0.71 1.63
C GLY A 421 1.13 -0.53 1.56
N ALA A 422 1.56 0.67 1.18
CA ALA A 422 2.97 1.02 1.06
C ALA A 422 3.22 2.49 1.43
N TYR A 423 4.47 2.81 1.81
CA TYR A 423 4.89 4.16 2.16
C TYR A 423 4.02 4.78 3.27
N GLN A 424 3.48 5.99 3.05
CA GLN A 424 2.60 6.68 4.00
C GLN A 424 1.23 6.01 4.15
N ASP A 425 0.80 5.23 3.16
CA ASP A 425 -0.46 4.49 3.17
C ASP A 425 -0.33 3.08 3.81
N GLY A 426 0.86 2.74 4.31
CA GLY A 426 1.13 1.48 5.00
C GLY A 426 0.29 1.33 6.27
N SER A 427 -0.50 0.26 6.36
CA SER A 427 -1.42 -0.01 7.46
C SER A 427 -1.47 -1.49 7.84
N LEU A 428 -1.68 -1.78 9.13
CA LEU A 428 -2.02 -3.13 9.60
C LEU A 428 -3.54 -3.28 9.59
N ARG A 429 -4.04 -4.31 8.90
CA ARG A 429 -5.49 -4.55 8.76
C ARG A 429 -5.88 -5.87 9.39
N SER A 430 -6.91 -5.80 10.23
CA SER A 430 -7.55 -6.98 10.81
C SER A 430 -8.77 -7.33 9.98
N ILE A 431 -8.63 -8.36 9.16
CA ILE A 431 -9.68 -8.89 8.28
C ILE A 431 -10.36 -10.02 9.06
N ARG A 432 -11.65 -9.83 9.33
CA ARG A 432 -12.48 -10.79 10.08
C ARG A 432 -13.77 -11.03 9.33
N SER A 433 -14.28 -12.26 9.43
CA SER A 433 -15.66 -12.56 9.07
C SER A 433 -16.56 -12.12 10.22
N GLY A 434 -17.38 -11.08 10.03
CA GLY A 434 -18.29 -10.58 11.07
C GLY A 434 -18.78 -9.14 10.86
N VAL A 435 -19.79 -8.74 11.65
CA VAL A 435 -20.41 -7.39 11.61
C VAL A 435 -19.59 -6.39 12.46
N GLY A 436 -19.48 -5.13 12.01
CA GLY A 436 -18.77 -4.03 12.71
C GLY A 436 -19.44 -3.59 14.02
N LEU A 437 -18.68 -2.93 14.91
CA LEU A 437 -19.21 -2.29 16.14
C LEU A 437 -19.02 -0.76 16.04
N GLU A 438 -19.90 -0.02 16.72
CA GLU A 438 -20.16 1.42 16.56
C GLU A 438 -19.75 2.24 17.81
N GLU A 439 -19.47 3.54 17.60
CA GLU A 439 -19.11 4.53 18.62
C GLU A 439 -20.18 4.66 19.72
N ARG A 440 -19.74 4.88 20.96
CA ARG A 440 -20.59 4.73 22.17
C ARG A 440 -20.92 6.02 22.92
N GLY A 441 -20.25 7.15 22.66
CA GLY A 441 -20.59 8.41 23.36
C GLY A 441 -19.72 9.62 22.99
N ILE A 442 -20.33 10.81 23.08
CA ILE A 442 -19.74 12.13 22.82
C ILE A 442 -20.06 13.04 24.01
N LEU A 443 -19.08 13.83 24.47
CA LEU A 443 -19.24 14.81 25.56
C LEU A 443 -19.14 16.23 24.98
N ASP A 444 -20.28 16.90 24.78
CA ASP A 444 -20.36 18.19 24.07
C ASP A 444 -20.05 19.43 24.93
N GLU A 445 -19.89 19.30 26.26
CA GLU A 445 -19.87 20.45 27.20
C GLU A 445 -18.46 20.94 27.64
N LEU A 446 -17.39 20.45 27.02
CA LEU A 446 -16.00 20.77 27.42
C LEU A 446 -15.31 21.72 26.43
N ASP A 447 -15.42 23.04 26.69
CA ASP A 447 -14.77 24.07 25.90
C ASP A 447 -13.42 24.52 26.51
N GLY A 448 -12.42 24.76 25.65
CA GLY A 448 -11.16 25.41 26.06
C GLY A 448 -10.18 24.53 26.83
N THR A 449 -10.27 23.20 26.67
CA THR A 449 -9.36 22.23 27.28
C THR A 449 -7.91 22.44 26.86
N ARG A 450 -7.03 22.63 27.85
CA ARG A 450 -5.56 22.78 27.70
C ARG A 450 -4.83 21.45 27.84
N GLY A 451 -5.37 20.51 28.62
CA GLY A 451 -4.76 19.21 28.86
C GLY A 451 -5.77 18.19 29.36
N LEU A 452 -5.54 16.94 29.01
CA LEU A 452 -6.32 15.78 29.44
C LEU A 452 -5.39 14.79 30.13
N PHE A 453 -5.77 14.36 31.34
CA PHE A 453 -4.98 13.40 32.11
C PHE A 453 -5.87 12.29 32.62
N THR A 454 -5.41 11.05 32.52
CA THR A 454 -6.11 9.88 33.01
C THR A 454 -5.57 9.49 34.38
N LEU A 455 -6.46 9.34 35.36
CA LEU A 455 -6.13 8.92 36.72
C LEU A 455 -6.89 7.66 37.12
N ARG A 456 -6.34 6.96 38.10
CA ARG A 456 -7.03 5.88 38.83
C ARG A 456 -7.51 6.40 40.18
N SER A 457 -8.79 6.18 40.47
CA SER A 457 -9.34 6.43 41.80
C SER A 457 -8.81 5.41 42.83
N TYR A 458 -9.06 5.68 44.12
CA TYR A 458 -8.52 4.87 45.22
C TYR A 458 -9.12 3.47 45.19
N ASN A 459 -8.27 2.43 45.17
CA ASN A 459 -8.62 1.01 44.99
C ASN A 459 -9.23 0.62 43.62
N SER A 460 -9.08 1.46 42.59
CA SER A 460 -9.49 1.11 41.24
C SER A 460 -8.37 0.40 40.48
N ASP A 461 -8.66 -0.79 39.95
CA ASP A 461 -7.74 -1.55 39.11
C ASP A 461 -7.62 -0.96 37.70
N LEU A 462 -8.62 -0.19 37.26
CA LEU A 462 -8.71 0.42 35.95
C LEU A 462 -8.62 1.95 36.04
N VAL A 463 -8.35 2.58 34.89
CA VAL A 463 -8.48 4.02 34.75
C VAL A 463 -9.97 4.35 34.68
N ASP A 464 -10.45 5.09 35.65
CA ASP A 464 -11.86 5.45 35.82
C ASP A 464 -12.08 6.96 35.87
N THR A 465 -11.01 7.75 35.93
CA THR A 465 -11.08 9.19 36.15
C THR A 465 -10.37 9.94 35.03
N LEU A 466 -11.05 10.92 34.43
CA LEU A 466 -10.49 11.84 33.44
C LEU A 466 -10.42 13.26 34.03
N VAL A 467 -9.22 13.80 34.10
CA VAL A 467 -8.94 15.17 34.52
C VAL A 467 -8.83 16.05 33.29
N VAL A 468 -9.66 17.08 33.24
CA VAL A 468 -9.75 18.07 32.16
C VAL A 468 -9.22 19.40 32.69
N SER A 469 -8.03 19.81 32.25
CA SER A 469 -7.43 21.08 32.67
C SER A 469 -7.80 22.21 31.71
N SER A 470 -8.24 23.33 32.29
CA SER A 470 -8.55 24.59 31.61
C SER A 470 -7.66 25.72 32.16
N ILE A 471 -7.70 26.91 31.56
CA ILE A 471 -6.86 28.05 31.95
C ILE A 471 -7.14 28.51 33.39
N THR A 472 -8.40 28.41 33.82
CA THR A 472 -8.87 28.94 35.11
C THR A 472 -9.12 27.86 36.16
N GLU A 473 -9.39 26.62 35.74
CA GLU A 473 -9.83 25.54 36.62
C GLU A 473 -9.45 24.17 36.07
N THR A 474 -9.46 23.16 36.93
CA THR A 474 -9.28 21.75 36.57
C THR A 474 -10.56 20.99 36.92
N ARG A 475 -11.25 20.43 35.92
CA ARG A 475 -12.45 19.60 36.09
C ARG A 475 -12.08 18.12 36.12
N ILE A 476 -12.87 17.32 36.83
CA ILE A 476 -12.59 15.89 37.00
C ILE A 476 -13.88 15.11 36.72
N LEU A 477 -13.80 14.16 35.79
CA LEU A 477 -14.91 13.30 35.38
C LEU A 477 -14.63 11.87 35.84
N SER A 478 -15.54 11.30 36.60
CA SER A 478 -15.52 9.90 37.03
C SER A 478 -16.46 9.08 36.14
N PHE A 479 -15.98 7.92 35.70
CA PHE A 479 -16.74 6.97 34.92
C PHE A 479 -17.18 5.80 35.81
N ASP A 480 -18.49 5.65 35.96
CA ASP A 480 -19.06 4.54 36.73
C ASP A 480 -19.05 3.24 35.93
N THR A 481 -19.18 2.11 36.62
CA THR A 481 -19.25 0.78 35.99
C THR A 481 -20.42 0.61 35.02
N ASP A 482 -21.45 1.43 35.16
CA ASP A 482 -22.65 1.44 34.30
C ASP A 482 -22.52 2.40 33.09
N GLY A 483 -21.35 3.01 32.88
CA GLY A 483 -21.10 3.95 31.78
C GLY A 483 -21.67 5.35 32.02
N GLY A 484 -22.10 5.64 33.25
CA GLY A 484 -22.44 6.98 33.71
C GLY A 484 -21.19 7.86 33.82
N ILE A 485 -21.34 9.13 33.50
CA ILE A 485 -20.27 10.13 33.56
C ILE A 485 -20.69 11.17 34.60
N GLU A 486 -19.93 11.28 35.68
CA GLU A 486 -20.20 12.23 36.76
C GLU A 486 -19.03 13.21 36.94
N GLU A 487 -19.33 14.50 37.07
CA GLU A 487 -18.32 15.52 37.40
C GLU A 487 -18.11 15.59 38.92
N VAL A 488 -16.84 15.49 39.35
CA VAL A 488 -16.43 15.43 40.75
C VAL A 488 -15.75 16.74 41.18
N TYR A 489 -16.41 17.51 42.04
CA TYR A 489 -15.94 18.80 42.57
C TYR A 489 -14.90 18.70 43.71
N SER A 490 -14.53 17.49 44.13
CA SER A 490 -13.43 17.28 45.08
C SER A 490 -12.84 15.88 44.90
N PHE A 491 -11.58 15.78 44.49
CA PHE A 491 -10.93 14.50 44.20
C PHE A 491 -9.56 14.42 44.88
N GLN A 492 -9.42 13.48 45.83
CA GLN A 492 -8.14 13.07 46.44
C GLN A 492 -7.18 14.21 46.87
N GLY A 493 -7.72 15.36 47.28
CA GLY A 493 -6.92 16.53 47.71
C GLY A 493 -6.31 17.36 46.58
N MET A 494 -6.69 17.14 45.32
CA MET A 494 -6.23 17.93 44.17
C MET A 494 -6.76 19.37 44.22
N GLU A 495 -5.91 20.32 43.83
CA GLU A 495 -6.29 21.72 43.66
C GLU A 495 -7.02 21.90 42.32
N GLN A 496 -8.29 22.31 42.36
CA GLN A 496 -9.14 22.48 41.17
C GLN A 496 -9.25 23.96 40.71
N ASP A 497 -8.93 24.91 41.59
CA ASP A 497 -9.04 26.37 41.33
C ASP A 497 -7.91 26.92 40.43
N THR A 498 -7.02 26.06 39.93
CA THR A 498 -5.88 26.45 39.10
C THR A 498 -5.67 25.45 37.96
N GLU A 499 -4.99 25.90 36.90
CA GLU A 499 -4.57 25.04 35.79
C GLU A 499 -3.62 23.94 36.29
N THR A 500 -3.90 22.69 35.89
CA THR A 500 -3.01 21.55 36.12
C THR A 500 -2.16 21.32 34.86
N LEU A 501 -0.84 21.50 35.00
CA LEU A 501 0.11 21.29 33.89
C LEU A 501 0.41 19.81 33.66
N LEU A 502 0.40 19.01 34.73
CA LEU A 502 0.59 17.56 34.66
C LEU A 502 -0.09 16.89 35.86
N ALA A 503 -0.85 15.84 35.59
CA ALA A 503 -1.36 14.91 36.61
C ALA A 503 -1.03 13.47 36.23
N SER A 504 -0.53 12.67 37.17
CA SER A 504 -0.20 11.26 36.92
C SER A 504 -0.18 10.42 38.20
N ASN A 505 -0.61 9.16 38.11
CA ASN A 505 -0.38 8.17 39.17
C ASN A 505 1.08 7.68 39.13
N LEU A 506 1.73 7.63 40.29
CA LEU A 506 3.07 7.07 40.46
C LEU A 506 3.01 5.59 40.83
N PRO A 507 4.07 4.79 40.54
CA PRO A 507 4.11 3.36 40.86
C PRO A 507 3.98 3.02 42.34
N ASN A 508 4.27 3.98 43.22
CA ASN A 508 4.16 3.84 44.68
C ASN A 508 2.72 4.09 45.20
N GLY A 509 1.73 4.25 44.30
CA GLY A 509 0.34 4.51 44.64
C GLY A 509 0.02 5.98 44.91
N GLN A 510 1.00 6.89 44.86
CA GLN A 510 0.77 8.32 45.08
C GLN A 510 0.29 9.03 43.82
N LEU A 511 -0.38 10.16 43.99
CA LEU A 511 -0.83 11.03 42.92
C LEU A 511 0.10 12.25 42.80
N LEU A 512 0.65 12.49 41.62
CA LEU A 512 1.45 13.68 41.32
C LEU A 512 0.56 14.72 40.64
N GLN A 513 0.50 15.93 41.20
CA GLN A 513 -0.11 17.10 40.58
C GLN A 513 0.92 18.23 40.47
N ILE A 514 1.07 18.80 39.27
CA ILE A 514 1.93 19.95 39.01
C ILE A 514 1.06 21.13 38.55
N THR A 515 1.07 22.21 39.33
CA THR A 515 0.41 23.48 39.00
C THR A 515 1.47 24.56 38.73
N PRO A 516 1.11 25.73 38.15
CA PRO A 516 2.05 26.83 37.96
C PRO A 516 2.71 27.35 39.25
N LYS A 517 2.13 27.05 40.42
CA LYS A 517 2.59 27.53 41.74
C LYS A 517 3.37 26.49 42.54
N SER A 518 3.05 25.20 42.38
CA SER A 518 3.62 24.14 43.22
C SER A 518 3.57 22.76 42.57
N VAL A 519 4.46 21.89 43.01
CA VAL A 519 4.42 20.45 42.75
C VAL A 519 4.01 19.74 44.02
N VAL A 520 2.96 18.92 43.97
CA VAL A 520 2.39 18.23 45.13
C VAL A 520 2.34 16.73 44.87
N LEU A 521 2.78 15.96 45.85
CA LEU A 521 2.51 14.53 45.96
C LEU A 521 1.36 14.33 46.94
N LEU A 522 0.28 13.72 46.47
CA LEU A 522 -0.93 13.46 47.23
C LEU A 522 -1.03 11.97 47.54
N ASP A 523 -1.46 11.66 48.75
CA ASP A 523 -1.84 10.30 49.13
C ASP A 523 -3.34 10.09 48.82
N PRO A 524 -3.71 9.16 47.93
CA PRO A 524 -5.11 8.97 47.53
C PRO A 524 -6.00 8.43 48.65
N GLU A 525 -5.44 7.78 49.68
CA GLU A 525 -6.21 7.25 50.82
C GLU A 525 -6.62 8.38 51.79
N SER A 526 -5.66 9.22 52.20
CA SER A 526 -5.89 10.28 53.17
C SER A 526 -6.33 11.61 52.54
N GLY A 527 -6.11 11.80 51.23
CA GLY A 527 -6.32 13.07 50.54
C GLY A 527 -5.38 14.18 51.03
N VAL A 528 -4.30 13.83 51.74
CA VAL A 528 -3.33 14.76 52.31
C VAL A 528 -2.10 14.86 51.42
N SER A 529 -1.53 16.06 51.32
CA SER A 529 -0.24 16.27 50.65
C SER A 529 0.90 15.62 51.44
N VAL A 530 1.55 14.61 50.86
CA VAL A 530 2.71 13.91 51.42
C VAL A 530 3.96 14.79 51.34
N SER A 531 4.16 15.44 50.20
CA SER A 531 5.25 16.39 49.98
C SER A 531 4.79 17.49 49.04
N ARG A 532 5.29 18.71 49.28
CA ARG A 532 4.97 19.89 48.50
C ARG A 532 6.24 20.68 48.24
N TRP A 533 6.47 20.98 46.97
CA TRP A 533 7.52 21.90 46.53
C TRP A 533 6.87 23.16 45.98
N ASP A 534 7.11 24.29 46.62
CA ASP A 534 6.61 25.60 46.18
C ASP A 534 7.68 26.34 45.38
N VAL A 535 7.24 27.03 44.32
CA VAL A 535 8.13 27.83 43.48
C VAL A 535 8.70 29.02 44.27
N PRO A 536 9.98 29.40 44.10
CA PRO A 536 10.55 30.58 44.74
C PRO A 536 9.76 31.88 44.43
N THR A 537 9.67 32.77 45.42
CA THR A 537 8.78 33.95 45.38
C THR A 537 8.92 34.79 44.11
N GLY A 538 7.80 34.95 43.38
CA GLY A 538 7.70 35.79 42.18
C GLY A 538 7.94 35.08 40.84
N LYS A 539 8.16 33.76 40.84
CA LYS A 539 8.31 32.95 39.61
C LYS A 539 7.15 31.96 39.44
N THR A 540 6.96 31.44 38.23
CA THR A 540 5.94 30.43 37.90
C THR A 540 6.54 29.27 37.09
N ILE A 541 5.94 28.09 37.18
CA ILE A 541 6.29 26.95 36.34
C ILE A 541 5.64 27.16 34.96
N THR A 542 6.44 27.19 33.91
CA THR A 542 5.96 27.40 32.53
C THR A 542 5.72 26.08 31.79
N ARG A 543 6.52 25.06 32.09
CA ARG A 543 6.42 23.70 31.53
C ARG A 543 6.83 22.69 32.60
N ALA A 544 6.17 21.54 32.57
CA ALA A 544 6.46 20.42 33.45
C ALA A 544 6.39 19.11 32.66
N SER A 545 7.31 18.20 32.94
CA SER A 545 7.26 16.82 32.45
C SER A 545 7.78 15.92 33.56
N ALA A 546 7.16 14.75 33.76
CA ALA A 546 7.61 13.79 34.75
C ALA A 546 7.65 12.38 34.19
N ASN A 547 8.55 11.57 34.75
CA ASN A 547 8.57 10.13 34.59
C ASN A 547 8.44 9.45 35.96
N THR A 548 8.86 8.19 36.10
CA THR A 548 8.76 7.44 37.37
C THR A 548 9.77 7.88 38.43
N LYS A 549 10.86 8.57 38.05
CA LYS A 549 12.00 8.90 38.93
C LYS A 549 12.21 10.41 39.11
N TRP A 550 12.02 11.19 38.05
CA TRP A 550 12.29 12.62 37.97
C TRP A 550 11.06 13.40 37.53
N ALA A 551 10.85 14.57 38.13
CA ALA A 551 10.03 15.63 37.57
C ALA A 551 10.95 16.76 37.09
N LEU A 552 10.89 17.04 35.79
CA LEU A 552 11.62 18.10 35.12
C LEU A 552 10.70 19.32 34.97
N LEU A 553 11.16 20.45 35.47
CA LEU A 553 10.39 21.70 35.51
C LEU A 553 11.19 22.82 34.85
N SER A 554 10.48 23.65 34.09
CA SER A 554 10.97 24.95 33.63
C SER A 554 10.32 26.05 34.46
N VAL A 555 11.13 26.81 35.18
CA VAL A 555 10.70 27.96 36.01
C VAL A 555 11.05 29.25 35.29
N ASP A 556 10.04 30.09 35.05
CA ASP A 556 10.18 31.42 34.41
C ASP A 556 10.87 31.38 33.03
N GLY A 557 10.80 30.23 32.35
CA GLY A 557 11.39 30.00 31.02
C GLY A 557 12.92 29.97 30.94
N THR A 558 13.64 30.16 32.05
CA THR A 558 15.12 30.31 32.05
C THR A 558 15.84 29.38 33.02
N CYS A 559 15.10 28.78 33.97
CA CYS A 559 15.66 27.93 35.00
C CYS A 559 15.11 26.50 34.87
N LEU A 560 16.01 25.52 34.77
CA LEU A 560 15.66 24.10 34.82
C LEU A 560 15.83 23.56 36.23
N VAL A 561 14.83 22.84 36.70
CA VAL A 561 14.82 22.18 38.01
C VAL A 561 14.48 20.70 37.79
N SER A 562 15.30 19.79 38.33
CA SER A 562 14.97 18.37 38.43
C SER A 562 14.67 18.02 39.88
N LEU A 563 13.46 17.49 40.12
CA LEU A 563 13.02 16.98 41.40
C LEU A 563 13.05 15.45 41.38
N ASN A 564 13.57 14.83 42.43
CA ASN A 564 13.55 13.38 42.58
C ASN A 564 12.23 12.94 43.23
N LEU A 565 11.43 12.18 42.49
CA LEU A 565 10.13 11.68 42.95
C LEU A 565 10.26 10.55 43.98
N LEU A 566 11.34 9.75 43.90
CA LEU A 566 11.61 8.66 44.86
C LEU A 566 12.09 9.19 46.23
N GLN A 567 12.58 10.43 46.27
CA GLN A 567 13.07 11.09 47.49
C GLN A 567 12.13 12.23 47.94
N ASN A 568 10.81 12.05 47.81
CA ASN A 568 9.80 12.99 48.28
C ASN A 568 9.99 14.44 47.78
N LEU A 569 10.26 14.62 46.48
CA LEU A 569 10.51 15.92 45.83
C LEU A 569 11.81 16.62 46.26
N ALA A 570 12.84 15.85 46.65
CA ALA A 570 14.17 16.42 46.87
C ALA A 570 14.68 17.09 45.59
N VAL A 571 15.07 18.37 45.69
CA VAL A 571 15.71 19.10 44.59
C VAL A 571 17.07 18.46 44.36
N ASN A 572 17.26 17.85 43.18
CA ASN A 572 18.54 17.25 42.83
C ASN A 572 19.48 18.29 42.25
N ILE A 573 19.04 18.99 41.19
CA ILE A 573 19.80 20.06 40.55
C ILE A 573 18.86 21.21 40.15
N GLN A 574 19.33 22.44 40.40
CA GLN A 574 18.75 23.67 39.87
C GLN A 574 19.82 24.41 39.08
N GLN A 575 19.62 24.55 37.77
CA GLN A 575 20.56 25.28 36.90
C GLN A 575 19.88 26.53 36.32
N THR A 576 20.46 27.69 36.62
CA THR A 576 20.08 28.95 35.98
C THR A 576 21.04 29.19 34.83
N GLN A 577 20.55 29.21 33.59
CA GLN A 577 21.42 29.44 32.44
C GLN A 577 21.70 30.94 32.31
N ALA A 578 22.91 31.34 32.71
CA ALA A 578 23.56 32.55 32.23
C ALA A 578 24.80 32.11 31.46
N GLU A 579 24.79 32.25 30.13
CA GLU A 579 26.02 32.05 29.36
C GLU A 579 27.06 33.11 29.77
N PRO A 580 28.34 32.76 29.95
CA PRO A 580 29.38 33.75 30.11
C PRO A 580 29.63 34.44 28.75
N GLY A 581 28.88 35.50 28.44
CA GLY A 581 29.17 36.40 27.32
C GLY A 581 28.00 36.88 26.44
N SER A 582 26.77 36.37 26.60
CA SER A 582 25.59 36.82 25.82
C SER A 582 24.67 37.72 26.66
N GLN A 583 24.11 38.78 26.04
CA GLN A 583 23.30 39.79 26.74
C GLN A 583 21.83 39.36 26.99
N GLN A 584 21.38 38.22 26.46
CA GLN A 584 20.05 37.65 26.74
C GLN A 584 20.12 36.13 26.91
N PRO A 585 19.52 35.55 27.97
CA PRO A 585 19.44 34.11 28.16
C PRO A 585 18.45 33.47 27.17
N ASP A 586 18.84 32.36 26.57
CA ASP A 586 17.99 31.58 25.68
C ASP A 586 16.86 30.89 26.48
N GLN A 587 15.60 31.13 26.09
CA GLN A 587 14.43 30.62 26.82
C GLN A 587 14.13 29.16 26.45
N ILE A 588 13.57 28.42 27.40
CA ILE A 588 13.13 27.04 27.23
C ILE A 588 11.72 27.03 26.65
N SER A 589 11.52 26.38 25.51
CA SER A 589 10.23 26.31 24.84
C SER A 589 9.42 25.06 25.22
N CYS A 590 10.09 23.91 25.30
CA CYS A 590 9.49 22.62 25.62
C CYS A 590 10.49 21.73 26.36
N ILE A 591 9.97 20.83 27.18
CA ILE A 591 10.75 19.86 27.96
C ILE A 591 10.03 18.52 27.95
N HIS A 592 10.82 17.45 27.96
CA HIS A 592 10.31 16.09 28.05
C HIS A 592 11.22 15.25 28.95
N ALA A 593 10.63 14.58 29.94
CA ALA A 593 11.31 13.59 30.76
C ALA A 593 10.99 12.21 30.17
N ALA A 594 12.00 11.53 29.62
CA ALA A 594 11.80 10.24 28.97
C ALA A 594 11.32 9.19 29.98
N ARG A 595 10.37 8.34 29.58
CA ARG A 595 9.90 7.24 30.44
C ARG A 595 10.95 6.14 30.54
N ASP A 596 11.61 5.84 29.43
CA ASP A 596 12.65 4.84 29.30
C ASP A 596 13.64 5.30 28.21
N PRO A 597 14.95 5.48 28.50
CA PRO A 597 15.59 5.40 29.81
C PRO A 597 15.19 6.58 30.74
N PRO A 598 14.93 6.33 32.03
CA PRO A 598 14.36 7.31 32.94
C PRO A 598 15.33 8.41 33.37
N ASP A 599 16.61 8.36 33.02
CA ASP A 599 17.61 9.39 33.37
C ASP A 599 17.83 10.42 32.23
N ILE A 600 17.18 10.25 31.08
CA ILE A 600 17.31 11.16 29.94
C ILE A 600 16.15 12.16 29.90
N GLY A 601 16.48 13.43 29.73
CA GLY A 601 15.55 14.51 29.42
C GLY A 601 15.86 15.14 28.07
N VAL A 602 14.85 15.76 27.45
CA VAL A 602 15.01 16.56 26.24
C VAL A 602 14.55 17.98 26.52
N VAL A 603 15.33 18.96 26.05
CA VAL A 603 15.04 20.39 26.21
C VAL A 603 15.11 21.08 24.85
N GLY A 604 14.01 21.71 24.45
CA GLY A 604 13.95 22.62 23.31
C GLY A 604 14.14 24.07 23.73
N ARG A 605 14.88 24.84 22.92
CA ARG A 605 15.19 26.26 23.18
C ARG A 605 14.60 27.19 22.11
N TRP A 606 14.33 28.43 22.53
CA TRP A 606 13.48 29.39 21.82
C TRP A 606 14.23 30.30 20.83
N SER A 607 15.16 31.13 21.32
CA SER A 607 16.26 31.62 20.45
C SER A 607 17.15 30.39 20.15
N SER A 608 18.24 30.40 19.42
CA SER A 608 18.97 29.17 19.01
C SER A 608 18.21 28.05 18.24
N GLY A 609 16.90 27.80 18.42
CA GLY A 609 16.15 26.69 17.80
C GLY A 609 16.75 25.32 18.10
N ARG A 610 17.50 25.21 19.21
CA ARG A 610 18.32 24.04 19.52
C ARG A 610 17.60 23.07 20.43
N ILE A 611 17.70 21.79 20.09
CA ILE A 611 17.18 20.68 20.90
C ILE A 611 18.37 19.98 21.52
N SER A 612 18.31 19.74 22.83
CA SER A 612 19.40 19.10 23.56
C SER A 612 18.89 17.95 24.41
N LEU A 613 19.51 16.79 24.23
CA LEU A 613 19.41 15.64 25.12
C LEU A 613 20.27 15.92 26.35
N ILE A 614 19.68 15.80 27.54
CA ILE A 614 20.34 16.06 28.83
C ILE A 614 20.23 14.83 29.72
N ASP A 615 21.26 14.60 30.53
CA ASP A 615 21.16 13.71 31.69
C ASP A 615 20.47 14.46 32.83
N MET A 616 19.35 13.94 33.35
CA MET A 616 18.56 14.59 34.41
C MET A 616 19.24 14.56 35.78
N ALA A 617 20.22 13.68 35.98
CA ALA A 617 20.99 13.59 37.20
C ALA A 617 22.10 14.65 37.27
N THR A 618 22.61 15.12 36.13
CA THR A 618 23.79 16.02 36.05
C THR A 618 23.56 17.31 35.25
N PHE A 619 22.46 17.40 34.49
CA PHE A 619 22.17 18.41 33.46
C PHE A 619 23.28 18.63 32.42
N GLN A 620 24.16 17.64 32.24
CA GLN A 620 25.14 17.68 31.15
C GLN A 620 24.44 17.36 29.81
N PRO A 621 24.67 18.15 28.75
CA PRO A 621 24.13 17.86 27.43
C PRO A 621 24.87 16.66 26.81
N LEU A 622 24.13 15.63 26.47
CA LEU A 622 24.62 14.43 25.77
C LEU A 622 24.79 14.70 24.27
N HIS A 623 23.80 15.36 23.66
CA HIS A 623 23.79 15.70 22.25
C HIS A 623 22.88 16.91 22.03
N GLY A 624 23.11 17.70 20.98
CA GLY A 624 22.14 18.71 20.60
C GLY A 624 22.31 19.23 19.18
N GLU A 625 21.18 19.44 18.53
CA GLU A 625 21.05 19.77 17.12
C GLU A 625 20.26 21.07 16.97
N SER A 626 20.63 21.88 15.97
CA SER A 626 19.97 23.16 15.67
C SER A 626 19.00 22.97 14.52
N MET A 627 17.75 23.36 14.72
CA MET A 627 16.69 23.24 13.71
C MET A 627 16.61 24.43 12.74
N ARG A 628 17.49 25.42 12.91
CA ARG A 628 17.54 26.61 12.04
C ARG A 628 18.11 26.24 10.67
N GLN A 629 17.32 26.47 9.61
CA GLN A 629 17.77 26.28 8.23
C GLN A 629 18.61 27.46 7.72
N THR A 630 18.39 28.67 8.26
CA THR A 630 19.18 29.89 8.00
C THR A 630 19.31 30.74 9.27
N ASP A 631 20.36 31.57 9.37
CA ASP A 631 20.63 32.41 10.55
C ASP A 631 19.49 33.40 10.89
N ASP A 632 18.67 33.76 9.90
CA ASP A 632 17.52 34.67 10.01
C ASP A 632 16.16 33.94 10.21
N SER A 633 16.11 32.61 10.17
CA SER A 633 14.88 31.84 10.42
C SER A 633 14.71 31.53 11.91
N ALA A 634 13.63 32.04 12.51
CA ALA A 634 13.22 31.68 13.86
C ALA A 634 12.29 30.46 13.77
N THR A 635 12.84 29.25 13.89
CA THR A 635 12.05 28.02 14.00
C THR A 635 12.08 27.55 15.45
N VAL A 636 10.91 27.52 16.11
CA VAL A 636 10.79 27.18 17.53
C VAL A 636 10.16 25.79 17.72
N PRO A 637 10.79 24.88 18.47
CA PRO A 637 10.15 23.63 18.89
C PRO A 637 9.09 23.92 19.97
N ARG A 638 7.85 23.47 19.74
CA ARG A 638 6.68 23.68 20.61
C ARG A 638 6.41 22.51 21.54
N ASP A 639 6.59 21.29 21.05
CA ASP A 639 6.41 20.09 21.85
C ASP A 639 7.42 19.01 21.45
N ILE A 640 7.80 18.17 22.42
CA ILE A 640 8.80 17.13 22.24
C ILE A 640 8.34 15.86 22.94
N ALA A 641 8.47 14.73 22.25
CA ALA A 641 8.25 13.42 22.82
C ALA A 641 9.40 12.49 22.46
N LEU A 642 10.06 11.92 23.47
CA LEU A 642 11.04 10.85 23.27
C LEU A 642 10.33 9.53 23.56
N VAL A 643 9.95 8.82 22.50
CA VAL A 643 9.13 7.61 22.62
C VAL A 643 9.85 6.43 22.00
N GLN A 644 9.90 5.34 22.75
CA GLN A 644 10.35 4.06 22.25
C GLN A 644 9.23 3.44 21.39
N LEU A 645 9.21 3.78 20.10
CA LEU A 645 8.19 3.31 19.15
C LEU A 645 8.40 1.85 18.74
N HIS A 646 9.66 1.43 18.65
CA HIS A 646 10.07 0.06 18.36
C HIS A 646 10.66 -0.55 19.63
N PRO A 647 10.79 -1.88 19.74
CA PRO A 647 11.57 -2.47 20.83
C PRO A 647 13.00 -1.87 20.88
N PRO A 648 13.56 -1.63 22.08
CA PRO A 648 14.86 -0.95 22.24
C PRO A 648 16.04 -1.67 21.57
N GLU A 649 15.93 -2.97 21.23
CA GLU A 649 16.96 -3.65 20.45
C GLU A 649 16.89 -3.41 18.94
N ILE A 650 15.74 -2.97 18.39
CA ILE A 650 15.53 -2.79 16.95
C ILE A 650 15.88 -1.36 16.52
N SER A 651 15.47 -0.38 17.32
CA SER A 651 15.72 1.03 17.07
C SER A 651 15.81 1.72 18.42
N GLY A 652 16.72 2.69 18.55
CA GLY A 652 16.71 3.55 19.73
C GLY A 652 15.43 4.38 19.81
N PRO A 653 15.24 5.11 20.91
CA PRO A 653 14.05 5.90 21.11
C PRO A 653 13.92 6.95 20.01
N THR A 654 12.73 7.08 19.45
CA THR A 654 12.43 8.05 18.41
C THR A 654 12.10 9.38 19.06
N LEU A 655 12.82 10.43 18.66
CA LEU A 655 12.58 11.78 19.13
C LEU A 655 11.66 12.48 18.12
N LEU A 656 10.45 12.79 18.58
CA LEU A 656 9.46 13.56 17.84
C LEU A 656 9.49 15.00 18.33
N VAL A 657 9.62 15.93 17.40
CA VAL A 657 9.70 17.37 17.67
C VAL A 657 8.63 18.07 16.86
N ALA A 658 7.58 18.54 17.54
CA ALA A 658 6.59 19.40 16.92
C ALA A 658 7.10 20.85 16.91
N MET A 659 7.20 21.41 15.72
CA MET A 659 7.62 22.79 15.48
C MET A 659 6.40 23.72 15.46
N GLU A 660 6.63 25.03 15.55
CA GLU A 660 5.53 26.02 15.57
C GLU A 660 4.78 26.19 14.25
N ASP A 661 5.37 25.75 13.14
CA ASP A 661 4.77 25.76 11.81
C ASP A 661 3.87 24.53 11.56
N GLY A 662 3.67 23.69 12.58
CA GLY A 662 2.88 22.46 12.49
C GLY A 662 3.66 21.27 11.91
N THR A 663 4.95 21.43 11.57
CA THR A 663 5.78 20.30 11.14
C THR A 663 6.22 19.46 12.34
N VAL A 664 6.20 18.14 12.18
CA VAL A 664 6.77 17.21 13.16
C VAL A 664 8.04 16.62 12.58
N VAL A 665 9.18 17.00 13.15
CA VAL A 665 10.48 16.44 12.78
C VAL A 665 10.72 15.19 13.60
N THR A 666 10.99 14.10 12.91
CA THR A 666 11.26 12.79 13.53
C THR A 666 12.75 12.49 13.42
N PHE A 667 13.41 12.33 14.56
CA PHE A 667 14.76 11.83 14.64
C PHE A 667 14.72 10.38 15.09
N ASN A 668 15.15 9.49 14.20
CA ASN A 668 15.46 8.12 14.60
C ASN A 668 16.86 8.11 15.24
N VAL A 669 16.94 7.69 16.49
CA VAL A 669 18.20 7.45 17.17
C VAL A 669 18.65 6.00 16.87
N SER A 670 18.98 5.66 15.60
CA SER A 670 19.69 4.41 15.20
C SER A 670 20.10 4.35 13.71
N ILE A 671 21.01 3.41 13.38
CA ILE A 671 21.85 3.23 12.17
C ILE A 671 21.12 2.47 11.03
N LYS A 672 21.52 2.71 9.76
CA LYS A 672 20.97 2.20 8.48
C LYS A 672 20.90 0.65 8.33
N GLU A 673 19.94 0.01 8.99
CA GLU A 673 19.64 -1.42 8.86
C GLU A 673 18.17 -1.65 8.47
N ILE A 674 17.91 -2.56 7.52
CA ILE A 674 16.56 -2.97 7.11
C ILE A 674 16.27 -4.37 7.66
N VAL A 675 15.04 -4.58 8.15
CA VAL A 675 14.50 -5.91 8.45
C VAL A 675 13.88 -6.51 7.19
N GLU A 676 14.34 -7.70 6.80
CA GLU A 676 13.90 -8.39 5.58
C GLU A 676 12.89 -9.51 5.89
N CYS A 677 13.09 -10.24 7.00
CA CYS A 677 12.23 -11.35 7.38
C CYS A 677 12.18 -11.53 8.90
N VAL A 678 11.06 -12.07 9.38
CA VAL A 678 10.83 -12.38 10.81
C VAL A 678 10.11 -13.72 10.91
N VAL A 679 10.53 -14.57 11.84
CA VAL A 679 9.86 -15.83 12.17
C VAL A 679 9.73 -15.97 13.68
N ARG A 680 8.56 -16.42 14.14
CA ARG A 680 8.31 -16.83 15.53
C ARG A 680 8.50 -18.34 15.65
N ALA A 681 9.30 -18.78 16.61
CA ALA A 681 9.62 -20.19 16.83
C ALA A 681 9.74 -20.51 18.31
N GLU A 682 9.53 -21.76 18.68
CA GLU A 682 9.91 -22.26 20.01
C GLU A 682 11.31 -22.86 19.90
N LEU A 683 12.27 -22.32 20.67
CA LEU A 683 13.66 -22.77 20.69
C LEU A 683 14.06 -23.16 22.13
N PRO A 684 15.00 -24.11 22.29
CA PRO A 684 15.43 -24.55 23.61
C PRO A 684 16.17 -23.44 24.37
N ASP A 685 15.76 -23.21 25.62
CA ASP A 685 16.44 -22.31 26.55
C ASP A 685 17.71 -22.95 27.16
N ALA A 686 18.39 -22.21 28.03
CA ALA A 686 19.59 -22.71 28.74
C ALA A 686 19.32 -23.94 29.63
N GLY A 687 18.05 -24.18 30.00
CA GLY A 687 17.59 -25.36 30.74
C GLY A 687 17.07 -26.49 29.84
N GLY A 688 17.06 -26.31 28.52
CA GLY A 688 16.51 -27.24 27.54
C GLY A 688 14.99 -27.20 27.38
N ASN A 689 14.30 -26.22 27.98
CA ASN A 689 12.86 -26.04 27.80
C ASN A 689 12.59 -25.24 26.52
N LEU A 690 11.58 -25.65 25.76
CA LEU A 690 11.14 -24.89 24.59
C LEU A 690 10.48 -23.58 25.04
N THR A 691 10.99 -22.47 24.49
CA THR A 691 10.52 -21.13 24.82
C THR A 691 10.39 -20.29 23.56
N GLU A 692 9.40 -19.40 23.52
CA GLU A 692 9.16 -18.58 22.34
C GLU A 692 10.29 -17.60 22.08
N ARG A 693 10.71 -17.51 20.82
CA ARG A 693 11.74 -16.62 20.30
C ARG A 693 11.29 -16.01 18.98
N PHE A 694 11.70 -14.77 18.75
CA PHE A 694 11.60 -14.11 17.45
C PHE A 694 12.97 -14.13 16.78
N ILE A 695 13.03 -14.67 15.57
CA ILE A 695 14.23 -14.67 14.75
C ILE A 695 14.04 -13.63 13.66
N VAL A 696 14.95 -12.67 13.59
CA VAL A 696 14.89 -11.53 12.66
C VAL A 696 16.09 -11.59 11.74
N GLY A 697 15.85 -11.60 10.43
CA GLY A 697 16.86 -11.48 9.39
C GLY A 697 16.91 -10.05 8.85
N THR A 698 18.10 -9.48 8.79
CA THR A 698 18.30 -8.10 8.36
C THR A 698 19.27 -7.97 7.19
N SER A 699 19.29 -6.78 6.59
CA SER A 699 20.24 -6.35 5.57
C SER A 699 20.73 -4.93 5.87
N PHE A 700 22.00 -4.66 5.56
CA PHE A 700 22.56 -3.30 5.66
C PHE A 700 22.51 -2.62 4.30
N ILE A 701 21.92 -1.41 4.25
CA ILE A 701 21.91 -0.59 3.03
C ILE A 701 23.29 0.03 2.88
N ASN A 702 24.00 -0.37 1.82
CA ASN A 702 25.32 0.17 1.53
C ASN A 702 25.20 1.20 0.39
N ASP A 703 25.17 2.50 0.72
CA ASP A 703 25.11 3.60 -0.26
C ASP A 703 26.45 3.83 -1.00
N GLY A 704 27.10 2.75 -1.43
CA GLY A 704 28.26 2.77 -2.32
C GLY A 704 29.54 3.47 -1.83
N GLN A 705 29.56 4.12 -0.66
CA GLN A 705 30.68 4.98 -0.24
C GLN A 705 31.44 4.52 1.01
N VAL A 706 30.94 3.58 1.80
CA VAL A 706 31.69 3.05 2.96
C VAL A 706 31.45 1.55 3.11
N GLN A 707 32.36 0.72 2.59
CA GLN A 707 32.46 -0.66 3.08
C GLN A 707 32.83 -0.60 4.56
N GLU A 708 31.93 -1.01 5.44
CA GLU A 708 32.32 -1.34 6.81
C GLU A 708 33.49 -2.33 6.77
N ALA A 709 34.49 -2.12 7.63
CA ALA A 709 35.75 -2.88 7.65
C ALA A 709 35.58 -4.42 7.81
N ASN A 710 34.38 -4.89 8.16
CA ASN A 710 34.07 -6.30 8.44
C ASN A 710 33.33 -7.04 7.31
N GLY A 711 32.88 -6.37 6.24
CA GLY A 711 32.18 -7.01 5.12
C GLY A 711 30.84 -7.66 5.48
N THR A 712 30.22 -7.25 6.60
CA THR A 712 28.87 -7.66 7.02
C THR A 712 27.84 -7.00 6.11
N LEU A 713 26.93 -7.78 5.53
CA LEU A 713 25.86 -7.25 4.65
C LEU A 713 24.45 -7.50 5.23
N GLY A 714 24.36 -8.15 6.38
CA GLY A 714 23.14 -8.39 7.15
C GLY A 714 23.47 -9.15 8.43
N ARG A 715 22.48 -9.39 9.29
CA ARG A 715 22.63 -10.23 10.50
C ARG A 715 21.35 -11.01 10.80
N ILE A 716 21.50 -12.05 11.62
CA ILE A 716 20.39 -12.78 12.25
C ILE A 716 20.37 -12.36 13.72
N LEU A 717 19.23 -11.86 14.18
CA LEU A 717 18.96 -11.58 15.57
C LEU A 717 18.03 -12.66 16.11
N VAL A 718 18.36 -13.23 17.27
CA VAL A 718 17.43 -14.07 18.03
C VAL A 718 17.04 -13.28 19.26
N LEU A 719 15.75 -13.02 19.37
CA LEU A 719 15.14 -12.16 20.37
C LEU A 719 14.22 -12.99 21.27
N GLY A 720 14.34 -12.81 22.59
CA GLY A 720 13.39 -13.33 23.56
C GLY A 720 12.32 -12.27 23.89
N VAL A 721 11.20 -12.72 24.45
CA VAL A 721 10.18 -11.82 25.00
C VAL A 721 10.01 -12.14 26.47
N ASP A 722 10.01 -11.11 27.31
CA ASP A 722 9.82 -11.24 28.75
C ASP A 722 8.33 -11.24 29.16
N GLU A 723 8.05 -11.42 30.45
CA GLU A 723 6.69 -11.42 31.00
C GLU A 723 5.94 -10.09 30.81
N HIS A 724 6.67 -8.99 30.57
CA HIS A 724 6.14 -7.65 30.32
C HIS A 724 5.97 -7.35 28.82
N ARG A 725 6.16 -8.34 27.94
CA ARG A 725 6.16 -8.19 26.47
C ARG A 725 7.25 -7.26 25.95
N GLN A 726 8.30 -7.03 26.72
CA GLN A 726 9.51 -6.40 26.23
C GLN A 726 10.35 -7.45 25.52
N VAL A 727 10.86 -7.06 24.35
CA VAL A 727 11.79 -7.89 23.61
C VAL A 727 13.18 -7.74 24.27
N TYR A 728 14.03 -8.75 24.19
CA TYR A 728 15.45 -8.64 24.53
C TYR A 728 16.30 -9.48 23.57
N GLN A 729 17.48 -9.00 23.21
CA GLN A 729 18.37 -9.71 22.30
C GLN A 729 19.14 -10.82 23.01
N ILE A 730 19.12 -12.03 22.44
CA ILE A 730 19.89 -13.19 22.91
C ILE A 730 21.08 -13.46 22.00
N VAL A 731 20.89 -13.37 20.67
CA VAL A 731 21.94 -13.62 19.69
C VAL A 731 21.98 -12.50 18.66
N SER A 732 23.18 -12.09 18.28
CA SER A 732 23.44 -11.26 17.10
C SER A 732 24.52 -11.94 16.26
N HIS A 733 24.14 -12.54 15.14
CA HIS A 733 25.04 -13.27 14.26
C HIS A 733 25.20 -12.56 12.92
N ASN A 734 26.39 -12.03 12.66
CA ASN A 734 26.71 -11.31 11.43
C ASN A 734 26.79 -12.24 10.22
N LEU A 735 26.19 -11.80 9.10
CA LEU A 735 26.14 -12.52 7.84
C LEU A 735 26.93 -11.79 6.75
N LYS A 736 27.45 -12.58 5.81
CA LYS A 736 28.15 -12.09 4.61
C LYS A 736 27.20 -11.71 3.47
N GLY A 737 25.89 -11.72 3.72
CA GLY A 737 24.85 -11.42 2.74
C GLY A 737 23.54 -11.07 3.46
N PRO A 738 22.65 -10.30 2.81
CA PRO A 738 21.27 -10.09 3.26
C PRO A 738 20.56 -11.40 3.58
N CYS A 739 19.88 -11.46 4.73
CA CYS A 739 19.00 -12.59 5.09
C CYS A 739 17.59 -12.32 4.56
N ARG A 740 17.21 -12.95 3.44
CA ARG A 740 15.94 -12.66 2.73
C ARG A 740 14.75 -13.42 3.29
N CYS A 741 14.96 -14.66 3.67
CA CYS A 741 13.92 -15.53 4.19
C CYS A 741 14.49 -16.42 5.29
N LEU A 742 13.63 -16.79 6.22
CA LEU A 742 13.94 -17.62 7.38
C LEU A 742 12.90 -18.73 7.47
N GLY A 743 13.33 -19.90 7.90
CA GLY A 743 12.48 -21.04 8.24
C GLY A 743 13.04 -21.76 9.46
N ILE A 744 12.19 -22.55 10.11
CA ILE A 744 12.55 -23.32 11.30
C ILE A 744 12.36 -24.80 11.00
N MET A 745 13.36 -25.60 11.34
CA MET A 745 13.39 -27.04 11.16
C MET A 745 13.74 -27.68 12.49
N ASP A 746 12.73 -28.08 13.25
CA ASP A 746 12.88 -28.48 14.65
C ASP A 746 13.67 -27.41 15.44
N ASP A 747 14.82 -27.77 16.02
CA ASP A 747 15.71 -26.85 16.75
C ASP A 747 16.68 -26.05 15.85
N TYR A 748 16.63 -26.27 14.53
CA TYR A 748 17.54 -25.64 13.56
C TYR A 748 16.92 -24.42 12.89
N ILE A 749 17.73 -23.39 12.70
CA ILE A 749 17.34 -22.17 11.96
C ILE A 749 17.86 -22.28 10.54
N VAL A 750 16.97 -22.21 9.56
CA VAL A 750 17.30 -22.20 8.13
C VAL A 750 17.22 -20.77 7.62
N ALA A 751 18.32 -20.25 7.10
CA ALA A 751 18.42 -18.89 6.57
C ALA A 751 18.70 -18.91 5.06
N GLY A 752 17.82 -18.28 4.29
CA GLY A 752 18.00 -17.98 2.88
C GLY A 752 18.76 -16.67 2.72
N LEU A 753 20.06 -16.77 2.39
CA LEU A 753 20.90 -15.64 2.03
C LEU A 753 20.87 -15.41 0.52
N SER A 754 21.44 -14.30 0.05
CA SER A 754 21.37 -13.92 -1.38
C SER A 754 21.88 -14.96 -2.40
N LYS A 755 22.71 -15.92 -2.01
CA LYS A 755 23.23 -16.97 -2.91
C LYS A 755 23.26 -18.35 -2.27
N THR A 756 22.85 -18.49 -1.01
CA THR A 756 23.03 -19.73 -0.26
C THR A 756 21.93 -19.89 0.77
N VAL A 757 21.42 -21.11 0.91
CA VAL A 757 20.59 -21.52 2.05
C VAL A 757 21.53 -22.14 3.09
N VAL A 758 21.43 -21.70 4.34
CA VAL A 758 22.33 -22.12 5.43
C VAL A 758 21.50 -22.63 6.60
N VAL A 759 21.87 -23.80 7.14
CA VAL A 759 21.27 -24.33 8.36
C VAL A 759 22.19 -24.03 9.53
N TYR A 760 21.63 -23.39 10.55
CA TYR A 760 22.29 -23.02 11.79
C TYR A 760 21.75 -23.87 12.95
N ASN A 761 22.67 -24.29 13.82
CA ASN A 761 22.33 -24.81 15.13
C ASN A 761 22.22 -23.65 16.11
N TYR A 762 21.13 -23.62 16.88
CA TYR A 762 20.96 -22.66 17.97
C TYR A 762 21.37 -23.30 19.30
N SER A 763 22.23 -22.61 20.04
CA SER A 763 22.56 -22.98 21.42
C SER A 763 22.50 -21.75 22.30
N GLN A 764 21.70 -21.83 23.37
CA GLN A 764 21.58 -20.79 24.38
C GLN A 764 22.47 -21.12 25.58
N ASP A 765 23.50 -20.30 25.82
CA ASP A 765 24.45 -20.51 26.92
C ASP A 765 23.94 -19.89 28.24
N THR A 766 23.25 -18.75 28.17
CA THR A 766 22.65 -18.05 29.31
C THR A 766 21.28 -17.49 28.94
N SER A 767 20.53 -16.94 29.92
CA SER A 767 19.22 -16.33 29.66
C SER A 767 19.23 -15.19 28.63
N SER A 768 20.38 -14.53 28.43
CA SER A 768 20.54 -13.40 27.49
C SER A 768 21.69 -13.56 26.49
N SER A 769 22.31 -14.74 26.41
CA SER A 769 23.36 -15.01 25.43
C SER A 769 23.21 -16.38 24.80
N GLY A 770 23.30 -16.43 23.48
CA GLY A 770 23.43 -17.67 22.73
C GLY A 770 24.38 -17.52 21.55
N SER A 771 24.57 -18.60 20.82
CA SER A 771 25.38 -18.64 19.62
C SER A 771 24.65 -19.41 18.50
N LEU A 772 25.01 -19.07 17.25
CA LEU A 772 24.56 -19.75 16.05
C LEU A 772 25.76 -20.40 15.37
N GLU A 773 25.74 -21.72 15.27
CA GLU A 773 26.79 -22.47 14.57
C GLU A 773 26.32 -22.91 13.20
N LYS A 774 27.09 -22.60 12.16
CA LYS A 774 26.78 -23.04 10.79
C LYS A 774 27.05 -24.55 10.64
N LEU A 775 25.99 -25.31 10.35
CA LEU A 775 26.09 -26.77 10.12
C LEU A 775 26.32 -27.12 8.65
N ALA A 776 25.44 -26.64 7.77
CA ALA A 776 25.44 -26.98 6.35
C ALA A 776 25.06 -25.78 5.49
N SER A 777 25.45 -25.79 4.21
CA SER A 777 24.99 -24.80 3.25
C SER A 777 24.78 -25.41 1.87
N TYR A 778 23.70 -24.97 1.23
CA TYR A 778 23.33 -25.32 -0.13
C TYR A 778 23.32 -24.06 -0.99
N ARG A 779 23.66 -24.19 -2.27
CA ARG A 779 23.69 -23.09 -3.23
C ARG A 779 22.57 -23.28 -4.26
N PRO A 780 21.48 -22.51 -4.19
CA PRO A 780 20.45 -22.51 -5.22
C PRO A 780 20.97 -21.92 -6.53
N ALA A 781 20.16 -21.99 -7.58
CA ALA A 781 20.54 -21.61 -8.94
C ALA A 781 20.75 -20.10 -9.08
N ALA A 782 19.85 -19.29 -8.53
CA ALA A 782 19.96 -17.84 -8.47
C ALA A 782 19.83 -17.31 -7.04
N LEU A 783 18.60 -17.00 -6.59
CA LEU A 783 18.32 -16.29 -5.34
C LEU A 783 17.14 -16.97 -4.63
N PRO A 784 17.27 -17.44 -3.38
CA PRO A 784 16.12 -17.93 -2.63
C PRO A 784 15.23 -16.74 -2.22
N VAL A 785 13.96 -16.78 -2.63
CA VAL A 785 12.95 -15.76 -2.35
C VAL A 785 12.10 -16.17 -1.15
N ASP A 786 11.65 -17.42 -1.12
CA ASP A 786 10.82 -17.97 -0.04
C ASP A 786 11.32 -19.37 0.34
N LEU A 787 11.06 -19.76 1.60
CA LEU A 787 11.43 -21.06 2.15
C LEU A 787 10.23 -21.61 2.89
N ASP A 788 9.96 -22.90 2.70
CA ASP A 788 9.04 -23.62 3.57
C ASP A 788 9.59 -25.02 3.90
N ILE A 789 9.28 -25.51 5.09
CA ILE A 789 9.98 -26.64 5.70
C ILE A 789 8.98 -27.69 6.19
N SER A 790 9.25 -28.94 5.85
CA SER A 790 8.44 -30.09 6.24
C SER A 790 9.35 -31.22 6.72
N GLY A 791 9.40 -31.43 8.05
CA GLY A 791 10.36 -32.32 8.67
C GLY A 791 11.79 -31.95 8.26
N ASN A 792 12.55 -32.91 7.70
CA ASN A 792 13.92 -32.68 7.22
C ASN A 792 14.00 -32.13 5.78
N MET A 793 12.87 -31.88 5.12
CA MET A 793 12.81 -31.40 3.74
C MET A 793 12.60 -29.90 3.71
N ILE A 794 13.46 -29.20 2.96
CA ILE A 794 13.43 -27.75 2.77
C ILE A 794 13.04 -27.46 1.32
N GLY A 795 11.87 -26.86 1.13
CA GLY A 795 11.46 -26.29 -0.16
C GLY A 795 12.09 -24.93 -0.36
N VAL A 796 12.91 -24.81 -1.42
CA VAL A 796 13.60 -23.56 -1.78
C VAL A 796 12.99 -22.99 -3.05
N GLY A 797 12.34 -21.83 -2.91
CA GLY A 797 11.76 -21.08 -4.03
C GLY A 797 12.78 -20.11 -4.56
N ASP A 798 13.14 -20.27 -5.81
CA ASP A 798 14.18 -19.45 -6.44
C ASP A 798 13.52 -18.35 -7.30
N LEU A 799 14.18 -17.19 -7.38
CA LEU A 799 13.65 -16.01 -8.09
C LEU A 799 13.40 -16.28 -9.57
N MET A 800 14.26 -17.07 -10.22
CA MET A 800 14.20 -17.33 -11.67
C MET A 800 14.04 -18.81 -11.99
N GLN A 801 14.10 -19.66 -10.98
CA GLN A 801 13.91 -21.09 -11.09
C GLN A 801 12.81 -21.50 -10.13
N SER A 802 12.01 -22.48 -10.54
CA SER A 802 10.94 -23.01 -9.71
C SER A 802 11.48 -23.75 -8.47
N LEU A 803 10.60 -24.42 -7.72
CA LEU A 803 10.93 -25.13 -6.49
C LEU A 803 12.08 -26.14 -6.62
N SER A 804 13.01 -26.10 -5.66
CA SER A 804 13.99 -27.15 -5.39
C SER A 804 13.77 -27.74 -3.99
N LEU A 805 13.69 -29.06 -3.88
CA LEU A 805 13.59 -29.79 -2.61
C LEU A 805 14.97 -30.23 -2.14
N VAL A 806 15.34 -29.77 -0.96
CA VAL A 806 16.66 -30.01 -0.35
C VAL A 806 16.45 -30.73 0.98
N GLU A 807 17.00 -31.93 1.11
CA GLU A 807 16.94 -32.68 2.36
C GLU A 807 18.14 -32.32 3.26
N PHE A 808 17.87 -32.04 4.52
CA PHE A 808 18.88 -31.92 5.55
C PHE A 808 19.23 -33.29 6.14
N ILE A 809 20.51 -33.65 6.04
CA ILE A 809 21.04 -34.88 6.62
C ILE A 809 21.92 -34.47 7.82
N PRO A 810 21.47 -34.74 9.07
CA PRO A 810 22.20 -34.37 10.26
C PRO A 810 23.51 -35.15 10.38
N ALA A 811 24.43 -34.64 11.19
CA ALA A 811 25.73 -35.29 11.42
C ALA A 811 25.55 -36.61 12.19
N GLN A 812 25.85 -37.74 11.56
CA GLN A 812 25.85 -39.08 12.17
C GLN A 812 27.12 -39.85 11.77
N ASP A 813 27.61 -40.73 12.65
CA ASP A 813 28.77 -41.63 12.43
C ASP A 813 30.06 -40.93 11.93
N GLY A 814 30.35 -39.72 12.44
CA GLY A 814 31.53 -38.95 12.05
C GLY A 814 31.45 -38.26 10.68
N ARG A 815 30.30 -38.31 10.01
CA ARG A 815 30.02 -37.52 8.80
C ARG A 815 29.51 -36.13 9.18
N LYS A 816 29.96 -35.10 8.45
CA LYS A 816 29.45 -33.74 8.61
C LYS A 816 28.01 -33.64 8.12
N ALA A 817 27.22 -32.77 8.76
CA ALA A 817 25.88 -32.44 8.29
C ALA A 817 25.96 -31.91 6.84
N LYS A 818 25.00 -32.29 6.01
CA LYS A 818 24.95 -31.88 4.60
C LYS A 818 23.52 -31.57 4.17
N LEU A 819 23.40 -30.70 3.18
CA LEU A 819 22.17 -30.44 2.45
C LEU A 819 22.29 -31.12 1.08
N GLU A 820 21.35 -31.98 0.75
CA GLU A 820 21.34 -32.75 -0.50
C GLU A 820 20.06 -32.46 -1.29
N GLU A 821 20.23 -31.99 -2.54
CA GLU A 821 19.10 -31.76 -3.44
C GLU A 821 18.49 -33.11 -3.84
N ARG A 822 17.18 -33.27 -3.57
CA ARG A 822 16.44 -34.51 -3.83
C ARG A 822 15.59 -34.43 -5.07
N ALA A 823 14.99 -33.28 -5.32
CA ALA A 823 14.20 -33.05 -6.52
C ALA A 823 14.18 -31.57 -6.89
N ARG A 824 13.96 -31.26 -8.16
CA ARG A 824 13.79 -29.90 -8.67
C ARG A 824 12.72 -29.87 -9.77
N HIS A 825 12.02 -28.76 -9.85
CA HIS A 825 11.24 -28.41 -11.03
C HIS A 825 12.10 -27.61 -12.01
N TYR A 826 12.22 -28.11 -13.25
CA TYR A 826 13.17 -27.58 -14.24
C TYR A 826 12.60 -26.45 -15.11
N GLU A 827 11.31 -26.15 -15.00
CA GLU A 827 10.74 -25.01 -15.70
C GLU A 827 11.14 -23.71 -15.00
N PRO A 828 11.57 -22.67 -15.74
CA PRO A 828 11.88 -21.38 -15.15
C PRO A 828 10.56 -20.69 -14.79
N ILE A 829 10.31 -20.54 -13.49
CA ILE A 829 9.17 -19.85 -12.92
C ILE A 829 9.71 -18.80 -11.96
N TRP A 830 9.11 -17.61 -12.02
CA TRP A 830 9.47 -16.50 -11.15
C TRP A 830 8.70 -16.61 -9.84
N THR A 831 9.22 -17.44 -8.93
CA THR A 831 8.56 -17.79 -7.68
C THR A 831 8.36 -16.56 -6.79
N THR A 832 7.15 -16.38 -6.26
CA THR A 832 6.84 -15.33 -5.27
C THR A 832 6.66 -15.90 -3.87
N SER A 833 5.95 -17.03 -3.73
CA SER A 833 5.75 -17.69 -2.44
C SER A 833 5.55 -19.20 -2.59
N LEU A 834 5.92 -19.93 -1.54
CA LEU A 834 5.84 -21.38 -1.46
C LEU A 834 5.06 -21.85 -0.23
N CYS A 835 4.47 -23.03 -0.32
CA CYS A 835 3.83 -23.70 0.81
C CYS A 835 3.80 -25.22 0.64
N HIS A 836 4.24 -25.95 1.66
CA HIS A 836 4.09 -27.38 1.79
C HIS A 836 2.64 -27.72 2.14
N LEU A 837 2.01 -28.56 1.33
CA LEU A 837 0.62 -28.96 1.55
C LEU A 837 0.56 -30.20 2.45
N ASP A 838 0.96 -31.34 1.91
CA ASP A 838 1.05 -32.63 2.61
C ASP A 838 2.05 -33.54 1.89
N GLU A 839 2.52 -34.56 2.60
CA GLU A 839 3.44 -35.58 2.07
C GLU A 839 4.54 -34.96 1.18
N GLU A 840 4.50 -35.27 -0.11
CA GLU A 840 5.46 -34.85 -1.15
C GLU A 840 4.88 -33.76 -2.09
N ARG A 841 3.80 -33.08 -1.69
CA ARG A 841 3.11 -32.03 -2.48
C ARG A 841 3.39 -30.62 -1.97
N TRP A 842 3.65 -29.73 -2.91
CA TRP A 842 4.02 -28.34 -2.67
C TRP A 842 3.22 -27.42 -3.59
N LEU A 843 2.77 -26.29 -3.04
CA LEU A 843 2.11 -25.21 -3.76
C LEU A 843 3.11 -24.08 -4.03
N GLU A 844 3.16 -23.64 -5.27
CA GLU A 844 3.99 -22.55 -5.74
C GLU A 844 3.13 -21.49 -6.43
N ALA A 845 3.40 -20.23 -6.11
CA ALA A 845 2.85 -19.08 -6.82
C ALA A 845 3.96 -18.34 -7.58
N ASP A 846 3.57 -17.73 -8.71
CA ASP A 846 4.48 -16.94 -9.53
C ASP A 846 4.12 -15.46 -9.63
N SER A 847 5.02 -14.68 -10.22
CA SER A 847 4.85 -13.24 -10.43
C SER A 847 3.84 -12.88 -11.51
N GLN A 848 3.43 -13.84 -12.35
CA GLN A 848 2.45 -13.65 -13.43
C GLN A 848 1.03 -14.02 -12.99
N GLY A 849 0.86 -14.44 -11.74
CA GLY A 849 -0.43 -14.76 -11.14
C GLY A 849 -0.91 -16.18 -11.43
N ASN A 850 -0.02 -17.11 -11.69
CA ASN A 850 -0.29 -18.54 -11.76
C ASN A 850 -0.06 -19.23 -10.42
N LEU A 851 -0.80 -20.34 -10.21
CA LEU A 851 -0.58 -21.30 -9.15
C LEU A 851 -0.28 -22.67 -9.73
N ILE A 852 0.70 -23.35 -9.13
CA ILE A 852 1.12 -24.69 -9.53
C ILE A 852 1.24 -25.57 -8.30
N VAL A 853 0.73 -26.80 -8.38
CA VAL A 853 0.91 -27.83 -7.37
C VAL A 853 1.90 -28.86 -7.89
N LEU A 854 3.08 -28.90 -7.29
CA LEU A 854 4.17 -29.79 -7.61
C LEU A 854 4.16 -31.01 -6.69
N GLN A 855 4.44 -32.19 -7.24
CA GLN A 855 4.57 -33.42 -6.46
C GLN A 855 5.87 -34.15 -6.82
N ARG A 856 6.54 -34.67 -5.80
CA ARG A 856 7.67 -35.58 -5.99
C ARG A 856 7.21 -37.02 -6.07
N ASN A 857 7.63 -37.73 -7.12
CA ASN A 857 7.34 -39.15 -7.32
C ASN A 857 8.50 -40.02 -6.81
N VAL A 858 8.40 -40.47 -5.55
CA VAL A 858 9.46 -41.27 -4.90
C VAL A 858 9.52 -42.69 -5.47
N ASP A 859 8.38 -43.21 -5.95
CA ASP A 859 8.24 -44.58 -6.48
C ASP A 859 8.67 -44.72 -7.94
N ALA A 860 9.08 -43.62 -8.58
CA ALA A 860 9.51 -43.64 -9.97
C ALA A 860 10.67 -44.63 -10.19
N PRO A 861 10.74 -45.34 -11.34
CA PRO A 861 11.72 -46.40 -11.56
C PRO A 861 13.15 -45.89 -11.78
N THR A 862 13.34 -44.67 -12.27
CA THR A 862 14.66 -44.08 -12.52
C THR A 862 14.99 -42.99 -11.51
N GLU A 863 16.28 -42.82 -11.18
CA GLU A 863 16.73 -41.73 -10.31
C GLU A 863 16.45 -40.34 -10.93
N GLN A 864 16.50 -40.24 -12.27
CA GLN A 864 16.18 -39.00 -12.98
C GLN A 864 14.72 -38.61 -12.77
N ASP A 865 13.79 -39.55 -12.89
CA ASP A 865 12.36 -39.28 -12.67
C ASP A 865 12.07 -38.95 -11.19
N ARG A 866 12.75 -39.62 -10.24
CA ARG A 866 12.67 -39.27 -8.80
C ARG A 866 13.18 -37.88 -8.46
N SER A 867 14.13 -37.38 -9.26
CA SER A 867 14.72 -36.05 -9.09
C SER A 867 13.92 -34.93 -9.77
N ARG A 868 12.88 -35.27 -10.52
CA ARG A 868 12.01 -34.30 -11.19
C ARG A 868 10.71 -34.13 -10.42
N LEU A 869 10.32 -32.88 -10.19
CA LEU A 869 8.99 -32.57 -9.71
C LEU A 869 7.99 -32.57 -10.87
N GLU A 870 6.85 -33.23 -10.64
CA GLU A 870 5.74 -33.32 -11.61
C GLU A 870 4.65 -32.30 -11.26
N VAL A 871 4.10 -31.66 -12.29
CA VAL A 871 2.95 -30.76 -12.12
C VAL A 871 1.67 -31.59 -11.99
N THR A 872 1.02 -31.51 -10.84
CA THR A 872 -0.23 -32.23 -10.58
C THR A 872 -1.46 -31.40 -10.93
N SER A 873 -1.41 -30.09 -10.69
CA SER A 873 -2.50 -29.15 -10.95
C SER A 873 -1.92 -27.77 -11.25
N GLU A 874 -2.53 -27.01 -12.16
CA GLU A 874 -2.15 -25.62 -12.46
C GLU A 874 -3.36 -24.75 -12.83
N ILE A 875 -3.33 -23.47 -12.47
CA ILE A 875 -4.37 -22.48 -12.78
C ILE A 875 -3.79 -21.06 -12.83
N GLY A 876 -4.27 -20.23 -13.77
CA GLY A 876 -4.02 -18.79 -13.79
C GLY A 876 -5.05 -18.03 -12.96
N ILE A 877 -4.65 -17.46 -11.82
CA ILE A 877 -5.51 -16.56 -11.02
C ILE A 877 -5.63 -15.19 -11.70
N GLY A 878 -4.55 -14.71 -12.32
CA GLY A 878 -4.47 -13.37 -12.92
C GLY A 878 -4.11 -12.26 -11.92
N GLU A 879 -3.75 -12.64 -10.69
CA GLU A 879 -3.24 -11.75 -9.64
C GLU A 879 -1.97 -12.35 -9.04
N GLN A 880 -0.93 -11.53 -8.84
CA GLN A 880 0.29 -11.96 -8.16
C GLN A 880 0.01 -12.25 -6.68
N ILE A 881 0.33 -13.48 -6.24
CA ILE A 881 0.25 -13.88 -4.83
C ILE A 881 1.57 -13.55 -4.14
N ASN A 882 1.53 -12.70 -3.11
CA ASN A 882 2.72 -12.28 -2.36
C ASN A 882 3.06 -13.25 -1.22
N ARG A 883 2.05 -13.86 -0.59
CA ARG A 883 2.27 -14.80 0.52
C ARG A 883 1.23 -15.92 0.55
N ILE A 884 1.70 -17.12 0.89
CA ILE A 884 0.87 -18.29 1.17
C ILE A 884 1.07 -18.69 2.63
N ARG A 885 -0.02 -18.99 3.34
CA ARG A 885 0.02 -19.52 4.71
C ARG A 885 -0.78 -20.81 4.81
N LYS A 886 -0.14 -21.87 5.29
CA LYS A 886 -0.76 -23.17 5.52
C LYS A 886 -1.83 -23.09 6.60
N LEU A 887 -2.92 -23.82 6.39
CA LEU A 887 -3.99 -24.02 7.34
C LEU A 887 -3.92 -25.44 7.92
N HIS A 888 -4.08 -25.52 9.24
CA HIS A 888 -4.13 -26.79 9.97
C HIS A 888 -5.57 -27.05 10.41
N VAL A 889 -6.42 -27.45 9.46
CA VAL A 889 -7.81 -27.83 9.74
C VAL A 889 -7.91 -29.36 9.75
N PRO A 890 -8.39 -29.99 10.84
CA PRO A 890 -8.59 -31.44 10.86
C PRO A 890 -9.64 -31.83 9.82
N ALA A 891 -9.32 -32.82 8.99
CA ALA A 891 -10.23 -33.32 7.97
C ALA A 891 -11.42 -34.02 8.65
N GLY A 892 -12.64 -33.55 8.37
CA GLY A 892 -13.85 -34.29 8.69
C GLY A 892 -14.11 -35.36 7.63
N ASP A 893 -14.57 -36.55 8.04
CA ASP A 893 -14.80 -37.68 7.13
C ASP A 893 -15.83 -37.40 6.02
N ASN A 894 -16.60 -36.32 6.11
CA ASN A 894 -17.67 -35.98 5.17
C ASN A 894 -17.51 -34.58 4.52
N THR A 895 -16.35 -33.94 4.63
CA THR A 895 -16.12 -32.61 4.04
C THR A 895 -15.74 -32.71 2.56
N ILE A 896 -16.37 -31.91 1.71
CA ILE A 896 -16.22 -31.94 0.25
C ILE A 896 -14.85 -31.41 -0.18
N VAL A 897 -14.46 -30.28 0.42
CA VAL A 897 -13.15 -29.63 0.22
C VAL A 897 -12.50 -29.51 1.59
N HIS A 898 -11.23 -29.91 1.65
CA HIS A 898 -10.38 -29.75 2.82
C HIS A 898 -9.56 -28.46 2.68
N PRO A 899 -9.82 -27.40 3.46
CA PRO A 899 -9.00 -26.20 3.48
C PRO A 899 -7.54 -26.52 3.81
N ARG A 900 -6.61 -26.06 2.98
CA ARG A 900 -5.16 -26.34 3.11
C ARG A 900 -4.31 -25.09 3.26
N ALA A 901 -4.67 -23.97 2.62
CA ALA A 901 -3.89 -22.75 2.72
C ALA A 901 -4.72 -21.49 2.39
N PHE A 902 -4.27 -20.34 2.90
CA PHE A 902 -4.70 -19.02 2.44
C PHE A 902 -3.63 -18.38 1.56
N LEU A 903 -4.07 -17.60 0.59
CA LEU A 903 -3.22 -16.90 -0.38
C LEU A 903 -3.56 -15.40 -0.33
N ALA A 904 -2.56 -14.54 -0.24
CA ALA A 904 -2.75 -13.09 -0.26
C ALA A 904 -2.13 -12.48 -1.51
N SER A 905 -2.89 -11.63 -2.19
CA SER A 905 -2.49 -11.02 -3.47
C SER A 905 -2.00 -9.59 -3.33
N ALA A 906 -1.26 -9.14 -4.36
CA ALA A 906 -0.87 -7.75 -4.54
C ALA A 906 -2.06 -6.81 -4.83
N GLU A 907 -3.22 -7.31 -5.26
CA GLU A 907 -4.42 -6.50 -5.55
C GLU A 907 -5.40 -6.42 -4.36
N GLY A 908 -5.03 -6.97 -3.20
CA GLY A 908 -5.83 -6.91 -1.97
C GLY A 908 -6.84 -8.05 -1.80
N SER A 909 -6.84 -9.02 -2.72
CA SER A 909 -7.63 -10.25 -2.62
C SER A 909 -6.99 -11.25 -1.65
N LEU A 910 -7.84 -12.01 -0.96
CA LEU A 910 -7.49 -13.20 -0.18
C LEU A 910 -8.19 -14.42 -0.78
N TYR A 911 -7.46 -15.50 -1.02
CA TYR A 911 -8.00 -16.74 -1.57
C TYR A 911 -7.84 -17.89 -0.59
N LEU A 912 -8.81 -18.82 -0.61
CA LEU A 912 -8.75 -20.12 0.04
C LEU A 912 -8.30 -21.17 -0.98
N TYR A 913 -7.28 -21.93 -0.64
CA TYR A 913 -6.86 -23.14 -1.35
C TYR A 913 -7.25 -24.38 -0.55
N GLY A 914 -7.83 -25.38 -1.21
CA GLY A 914 -8.21 -26.65 -0.59
C GLY A 914 -8.09 -27.87 -1.51
N ASP A 915 -7.98 -29.05 -0.91
CA ASP A 915 -7.99 -30.33 -1.60
C ASP A 915 -9.43 -30.86 -1.73
N ILE A 916 -9.82 -31.33 -2.92
CA ILE A 916 -11.14 -31.91 -3.15
C ILE A 916 -11.10 -33.40 -2.82
N ALA A 917 -12.06 -33.86 -2.00
CA ALA A 917 -12.18 -35.27 -1.65
C ALA A 917 -12.39 -36.15 -2.91
N PRO A 918 -11.73 -37.32 -3.03
CA PRO A 918 -11.73 -38.13 -4.25
C PRO A 918 -13.12 -38.44 -4.84
N GLN A 919 -14.12 -38.64 -3.97
CA GLN A 919 -15.49 -38.95 -4.37
C GLN A 919 -16.23 -37.82 -5.11
N TYR A 920 -15.78 -36.56 -4.98
CA TYR A 920 -16.41 -35.40 -5.60
C TYR A 920 -15.62 -34.82 -6.78
N GLN A 921 -14.42 -35.34 -7.07
CA GLN A 921 -13.53 -34.80 -8.11
C GLN A 921 -14.16 -34.83 -9.49
N ASP A 922 -14.68 -35.99 -9.91
CA ASP A 922 -15.29 -36.16 -11.23
C ASP A 922 -16.59 -35.35 -11.37
N LEU A 923 -17.38 -35.28 -10.29
CA LEU A 923 -18.62 -34.50 -10.23
C LEU A 923 -18.32 -33.01 -10.45
N LEU A 924 -17.39 -32.44 -9.68
CA LEU A 924 -17.07 -31.01 -9.76
C LEU A 924 -16.40 -30.61 -11.08
N MET A 925 -15.55 -31.47 -11.67
CA MET A 925 -14.97 -31.22 -13.00
C MET A 925 -16.05 -31.17 -14.08
N THR A 926 -16.96 -32.14 -14.05
CA THR A 926 -18.06 -32.22 -15.02
C THR A 926 -19.01 -31.05 -14.84
N PHE A 927 -19.29 -30.68 -13.58
CA PHE A 927 -20.11 -29.53 -13.24
C PHE A 927 -19.50 -28.21 -13.74
N GLN A 928 -18.23 -27.93 -13.47
CA GLN A 928 -17.54 -26.73 -13.96
C GLN A 928 -17.56 -26.65 -15.50
N SER A 929 -17.35 -27.78 -16.18
CA SER A 929 -17.37 -27.84 -17.64
C SER A 929 -18.76 -27.53 -18.22
N LYS A 930 -19.84 -27.95 -17.56
CA LYS A 930 -21.20 -27.57 -17.95
C LYS A 930 -21.52 -26.12 -17.64
N MET A 931 -21.10 -25.64 -16.47
CA MET A 931 -21.27 -24.24 -16.07
C MET A 931 -20.66 -23.26 -17.08
N GLU A 932 -19.53 -23.64 -17.69
CA GLU A 932 -18.88 -22.88 -18.77
C GLU A 932 -19.82 -22.61 -19.96
N GLU A 933 -20.71 -23.53 -20.30
CA GLU A 933 -21.62 -23.38 -21.45
C GLU A 933 -22.73 -22.35 -21.20
N TYR A 934 -23.07 -22.08 -19.93
CA TYR A 934 -24.19 -21.22 -19.54
C TYR A 934 -23.77 -19.89 -18.91
N ILE A 935 -22.53 -19.76 -18.45
CA ILE A 935 -21.99 -18.51 -17.89
C ILE A 935 -21.30 -17.72 -18.99
N HIS A 936 -21.92 -16.60 -19.34
CA HIS A 936 -21.32 -15.62 -20.25
C HIS A 936 -20.86 -14.39 -19.45
N ALA A 937 -19.57 -14.10 -19.51
CA ALA A 937 -19.03 -12.82 -19.04
C ALA A 937 -18.99 -11.81 -20.19
N PRO A 938 -19.13 -10.50 -19.90
CA PRO A 938 -18.89 -9.44 -20.87
C PRO A 938 -17.52 -9.62 -21.54
N GLY A 939 -17.48 -9.41 -22.85
CA GLY A 939 -16.35 -9.73 -23.72
C GLY A 939 -16.48 -11.08 -24.42
N ASN A 940 -17.32 -12.02 -23.95
CA ASN A 940 -17.38 -13.40 -24.47
C ASN A 940 -16.01 -14.10 -24.49
N ILE A 941 -15.15 -13.79 -23.50
CA ILE A 941 -13.87 -14.48 -23.31
C ILE A 941 -14.14 -15.84 -22.68
N GLU A 942 -13.56 -16.89 -23.27
CA GLU A 942 -13.68 -18.26 -22.79
C GLU A 942 -13.06 -18.41 -21.39
N PHE A 943 -13.80 -19.07 -20.50
CA PHE A 943 -13.36 -19.28 -19.12
C PHE A 943 -12.05 -20.06 -19.04
N LYS A 944 -11.91 -21.12 -19.87
CA LYS A 944 -10.68 -21.91 -19.96
C LYS A 944 -9.46 -21.04 -20.27
N LEU A 945 -9.55 -20.18 -21.27
CA LEU A 945 -8.44 -19.31 -21.66
C LEU A 945 -8.09 -18.32 -20.54
N TRP A 946 -9.09 -17.73 -19.86
CA TRP A 946 -8.85 -16.83 -18.74
C TRP A 946 -8.07 -17.50 -17.60
N ARG A 947 -8.49 -18.70 -17.19
CA ARG A 947 -7.88 -19.48 -16.10
C ARG A 947 -6.73 -20.37 -16.55
N SER A 948 -6.29 -20.29 -17.79
CA SER A 948 -5.16 -21.10 -18.26
C SER A 948 -3.86 -20.65 -17.64
N PHE A 949 -2.90 -21.57 -17.51
CA PHE A 949 -1.55 -21.22 -17.09
C PHE A 949 -0.88 -20.40 -18.20
N ARG A 950 -0.25 -19.27 -17.86
CA ARG A 950 0.48 -18.46 -18.84
C ARG A 950 1.75 -17.87 -18.25
N ASN A 951 2.88 -18.19 -18.86
CA ASN A 951 4.14 -17.52 -18.63
C ASN A 951 4.85 -17.12 -19.93
N GLU A 952 6.07 -16.58 -19.83
CA GLU A 952 6.85 -16.17 -21.02
C GLU A 952 7.20 -17.35 -21.96
N ASN A 953 7.15 -18.60 -21.45
CA ASN A 953 7.61 -19.79 -22.15
C ASN A 953 6.48 -20.68 -22.67
N ARG A 954 5.35 -20.76 -21.96
CA ARG A 954 4.20 -21.60 -22.30
C ARG A 954 2.88 -20.96 -21.89
N GLU A 955 1.85 -21.26 -22.67
CA GLU A 955 0.45 -21.02 -22.36
C GLU A 955 -0.29 -22.35 -22.49
N SER A 956 -1.12 -22.69 -21.50
CA SER A 956 -1.94 -23.91 -21.53
C SER A 956 -3.32 -23.64 -22.13
N ASP A 957 -4.03 -24.70 -22.52
CA ASP A 957 -5.39 -24.60 -23.09
C ASP A 957 -6.46 -24.27 -22.03
N GLY A 958 -6.14 -24.41 -20.74
CA GLY A 958 -7.08 -24.19 -19.65
C GLY A 958 -6.54 -24.62 -18.28
N PRO A 959 -7.34 -24.45 -17.21
CA PRO A 959 -6.96 -24.93 -15.88
C PRO A 959 -6.84 -26.45 -15.87
N TYR A 960 -5.79 -26.98 -15.25
CA TYR A 960 -5.52 -28.42 -15.17
C TYR A 960 -5.74 -28.92 -13.74
N ARG A 961 -6.72 -29.82 -13.56
CA ARG A 961 -7.09 -30.45 -12.27
C ARG A 961 -7.34 -29.43 -11.13
N PHE A 962 -7.90 -28.28 -11.49
CA PHE A 962 -8.34 -27.21 -10.60
C PHE A 962 -9.82 -26.88 -10.79
N ILE A 963 -10.51 -26.62 -9.69
CA ILE A 963 -11.87 -26.07 -9.65
C ILE A 963 -11.82 -24.63 -9.14
N ASP A 964 -12.47 -23.74 -9.88
CA ASP A 964 -12.64 -22.35 -9.51
C ASP A 964 -13.96 -22.16 -8.75
N GLY A 965 -13.85 -21.81 -7.47
CA GLY A 965 -14.98 -21.50 -6.61
C GLY A 965 -15.79 -20.31 -7.08
N GLU A 966 -15.16 -19.27 -7.65
CA GLU A 966 -15.87 -18.10 -8.17
C GLU A 966 -16.78 -18.47 -9.36
N MET A 967 -16.39 -19.45 -10.15
CA MET A 967 -17.19 -19.98 -11.26
C MET A 967 -18.34 -20.87 -10.76
N VAL A 968 -18.05 -21.74 -9.80
CA VAL A 968 -18.98 -22.74 -9.26
C VAL A 968 -20.09 -22.08 -8.42
N GLU A 969 -19.75 -21.06 -7.61
CA GLU A 969 -20.71 -20.35 -6.77
C GLU A 969 -21.79 -19.59 -7.54
N ARG A 970 -21.49 -19.17 -8.77
CA ARG A 970 -22.46 -18.51 -9.67
C ARG A 970 -23.67 -19.36 -9.99
N PHE A 971 -23.60 -20.67 -9.74
CA PHE A 971 -24.76 -21.53 -9.84
C PHE A 971 -25.92 -21.02 -8.99
N LEU A 972 -25.64 -20.48 -7.79
CA LEU A 972 -26.66 -19.95 -6.89
C LEU A 972 -27.34 -18.69 -7.44
N ASP A 973 -26.68 -17.95 -8.33
CA ASP A 973 -27.20 -16.74 -8.96
C ASP A 973 -28.01 -17.03 -10.24
N MET A 974 -28.04 -18.28 -10.71
CA MET A 974 -28.76 -18.69 -11.92
C MET A 974 -30.26 -18.91 -11.68
N ASP A 975 -31.06 -18.67 -12.72
CA ASP A 975 -32.47 -19.05 -12.75
C ASP A 975 -32.65 -20.59 -12.66
N GLU A 976 -33.73 -21.03 -12.02
CA GLU A 976 -34.02 -22.45 -11.76
C GLU A 976 -34.01 -23.32 -13.04
N GLY A 977 -34.59 -22.83 -14.14
CA GLY A 977 -34.59 -23.57 -15.40
C GLY A 977 -33.18 -23.79 -15.99
N LYS A 978 -32.24 -22.86 -15.77
CA LYS A 978 -30.83 -23.06 -16.18
C LYS A 978 -30.14 -24.05 -15.26
N GLN A 979 -30.42 -23.99 -13.96
CA GLN A 979 -29.86 -24.92 -12.99
C GLN A 979 -30.29 -26.37 -13.28
N GLU A 980 -31.55 -26.60 -13.68
CA GLU A 980 -32.04 -27.90 -14.13
C GLU A 980 -31.23 -28.44 -15.32
N LEU A 981 -30.97 -27.60 -16.33
CA LEU A 981 -30.19 -27.96 -17.51
C LEU A 981 -28.74 -28.31 -17.16
N VAL A 982 -28.10 -27.53 -16.27
CA VAL A 982 -26.74 -27.81 -15.80
C VAL A 982 -26.68 -29.14 -15.04
N CYS A 983 -27.69 -29.43 -14.22
CA CYS A 983 -27.75 -30.65 -13.40
C CYS A 983 -28.10 -31.92 -14.21
N GLU A 984 -28.65 -31.76 -15.42
CA GLU A 984 -29.10 -32.88 -16.25
C GLU A 984 -27.97 -33.88 -16.51
N GLY A 985 -28.07 -35.10 -15.97
CA GLY A 985 -27.06 -36.15 -16.18
C GLY A 985 -25.80 -36.05 -15.31
N LEU A 986 -25.76 -35.18 -14.30
CA LEU A 986 -24.69 -35.19 -13.27
C LEU A 986 -24.91 -36.27 -12.20
N GLY A 987 -26.18 -36.64 -11.96
CA GLY A 987 -26.57 -37.62 -10.93
C GLY A 987 -27.36 -36.99 -9.77
N PRO A 988 -26.82 -35.98 -9.07
CA PRO A 988 -27.53 -35.28 -7.98
C PRO A 988 -28.73 -34.48 -8.48
N SER A 989 -29.70 -34.24 -7.60
CA SER A 989 -30.80 -33.30 -7.87
C SER A 989 -30.32 -31.85 -7.82
N VAL A 990 -31.11 -30.92 -8.38
CA VAL A 990 -30.81 -29.48 -8.33
C VAL A 990 -30.71 -28.99 -6.88
N GLU A 991 -31.59 -29.49 -5.99
CA GLU A 991 -31.59 -29.12 -4.57
C GLU A 991 -30.33 -29.63 -3.85
N ASP A 992 -29.91 -30.87 -4.13
CA ASP A 992 -28.67 -31.43 -3.60
C ASP A 992 -27.45 -30.62 -4.08
N MET A 993 -27.43 -30.21 -5.34
CA MET A 993 -26.38 -29.35 -5.89
C MET A 993 -26.37 -27.97 -5.22
N ARG A 994 -27.52 -27.33 -5.01
CA ARG A 994 -27.59 -26.04 -4.30
C ARG A 994 -27.01 -26.16 -2.88
N ASN A 995 -27.41 -27.20 -2.15
CA ASN A 995 -26.91 -27.46 -0.80
C ASN A 995 -25.38 -27.68 -0.80
N LEU A 996 -24.87 -28.43 -1.77
CA LEU A 996 -23.43 -28.67 -1.95
C LEU A 996 -22.67 -27.36 -2.18
N ILE A 997 -23.15 -26.50 -3.07
CA ILE A 997 -22.51 -25.22 -3.40
C ILE A 997 -22.60 -24.24 -2.22
N GLU A 998 -23.72 -24.22 -1.50
CA GLU A 998 -23.84 -23.45 -0.27
C GLU A 998 -22.85 -23.90 0.81
N GLU A 999 -22.61 -25.21 0.94
CA GLU A 999 -21.60 -25.74 1.86
C GLU A 999 -20.20 -25.26 1.46
N LEU A 1000 -19.86 -25.28 0.17
CA LEU A 1000 -18.59 -24.73 -0.33
C LEU A 1000 -18.47 -23.22 -0.05
N ARG A 1001 -19.55 -22.47 -0.24
CA ARG A 1001 -19.58 -21.03 0.06
C ARG A 1001 -19.40 -20.74 1.55
N ARG A 1002 -19.85 -21.62 2.45
CA ARG A 1002 -19.65 -21.48 3.91
C ARG A 1002 -18.22 -21.83 4.37
N LEU A 1003 -17.34 -22.34 3.49
CA LEU A 1003 -15.95 -22.62 3.86
C LEU A 1003 -15.11 -21.34 4.02
N HIS A 1004 -15.57 -20.24 3.43
CA HIS A 1004 -14.94 -18.93 3.44
C HIS A 1004 -15.98 -17.85 3.73
#